data_AF-A0A9J7ZSZ3-F1
#
_entry.id   AF-A0A9J7ZSZ3-F1
#
_cell.length_a   1.000
_cell.length_b   1.000
_cell.length_c   1.000
_cell.angle_alpha   90.00
_cell.angle_beta   90.00
_cell.angle_gamma   90.00
#
_symmetry.space_group_name_H-M   'P 1'
#
loop_
_entity.id
_entity.type
_entity.pdbx_description
1 polymer ?
#
loop_
_entity_poly.entity_id
_entity_poly.type
_entity_poly.pdbx_seq_one_letter_code
_entity_poly.pdbx_strand_id
1 'polypeptide(L)'
;MTPNTKNMSLEARIGADQPGDKEKLRCVDVVEHETKSSSETDLHILIKHRIPQTDVSSERGSKPEVKLGHGDTGDDNMDESVFWNTKVFPVLQEFESFAQGDAVSDEIVGELCNACSGLHNALAERGMLGRQCKKRSAILRTLFRLIDVGSDRLNLTIAKLILALNVSGNNLLNICKLVFKISRNASNDTLFLNGCILDSLLSLLHCEDVWSKGEAVLYCVGSLKLISGNTALSRLLLSKGFISVLLQLSKRLMHGPSTSANVTSHKSEGEGQHIIAGHILVQVTAVLRNIADQSESRPSFLSNKSFSTLCLILENHRSDIDICINVARIFSKLSTYTECCHALAETPRCCSLFLDLLGKYSRKQDLVVRLLFTLGNLTAKCTEARERVYEEEGGIDVLLDLFQVYQETPSPPEQFHASEREDVLVKLIRLLANLAIHPTVGTALAANTLCVQLLLEVLECRCVQDSEELLVNAVATINNLSFYQGMSSVVRAQHTHISQLLLKLLLSSSMDVVLEATRVFGNLSQIKDVRHFIMQHKVEQYVVTLLDSKTPDVCFSACGVLINLSADPDNRAMLRAEGTVQKLIDCLRDFGPQDWHLAAVVCQTLWNCSLDGELQHAEELLEILWLYTDRGALQWPSDDGVRQVQEACWELLFLPVAEKLRQSFHIEDTTVIIP
;
A
#
# COMPACT_ATOMS: atom_id res chain seq x y z
N MET A 1 47.19 30.33 18.69
CA MET A 1 47.28 30.35 17.21
C MET A 1 46.44 29.19 16.67
N THR A 2 45.34 29.50 15.99
CA THR A 2 44.61 28.65 15.03
C THR A 2 45.40 28.53 13.70
N PRO A 3 44.95 27.80 12.65
CA PRO A 3 44.43 26.42 12.54
C PRO A 3 44.99 25.64 11.30
N ASN A 4 44.63 24.35 11.14
CA ASN A 4 44.32 23.61 9.87
C ASN A 4 44.40 22.08 10.15
N THR A 5 43.37 21.22 10.22
CA THR A 5 42.29 20.79 9.30
C THR A 5 42.71 20.41 7.87
N LYS A 6 42.66 19.10 7.56
CA LYS A 6 41.98 18.53 6.38
C LYS A 6 41.95 16.98 6.37
N ASN A 7 40.77 16.46 6.03
CA ASN A 7 40.42 15.16 5.42
C ASN A 7 40.12 13.94 6.31
N MET A 8 38.88 13.89 6.81
CA MET A 8 38.07 12.67 6.91
C MET A 8 36.67 12.98 6.34
N SER A 9 36.27 12.30 5.26
CA SER A 9 34.92 12.30 4.65
C SER A 9 34.07 11.25 5.38
N LEU A 10 32.96 11.53 6.08
CA LEU A 10 31.67 12.17 5.74
C LEU A 10 30.70 11.27 4.94
N GLU A 11 30.31 10.14 5.55
CA GLU A 11 29.02 9.47 5.33
C GLU A 11 28.38 9.20 6.70
N ALA A 12 27.65 10.20 7.22
CA ALA A 12 26.74 10.04 8.35
C ALA A 12 25.81 11.27 8.44
N ARG A 13 24.51 10.98 8.62
CA ARG A 13 23.40 11.87 9.04
C ARG A 13 22.71 12.66 7.92
N ILE A 14 21.39 12.83 7.86
CA ILE A 14 20.21 12.40 8.65
C ILE A 14 19.00 12.68 7.72
N GLY A 15 17.94 11.88 7.80
CA GLY A 15 16.65 12.16 7.17
C GLY A 15 15.60 11.15 7.63
N ALA A 16 15.41 11.05 8.95
CA ALA A 16 14.35 10.28 9.56
C ALA A 16 13.04 11.06 9.43
N ASP A 17 12.15 10.61 8.56
CA ASP A 17 10.73 10.98 8.59
C ASP A 17 9.97 9.81 9.21
N GLN A 18 9.62 9.96 10.50
CA GLN A 18 8.50 9.25 11.10
C GLN A 18 7.20 9.92 10.63
N PRO A 19 6.20 9.13 10.23
CA PRO A 19 4.84 9.40 10.61
C PRO A 19 4.40 8.33 11.60
N GLY A 20 4.05 8.77 12.80
CA GLY A 20 3.31 7.97 13.76
C GLY A 20 1.95 7.61 13.19
N ASP A 21 1.63 6.33 13.25
CA ASP A 21 0.31 5.78 13.57
C ASP A 21 0.47 4.27 13.64
N LYS A 22 0.81 3.75 14.82
CA LYS A 22 0.63 2.34 15.15
C LYS A 22 -0.84 2.11 15.44
N GLU A 23 -1.67 2.02 14.39
CA GLU A 23 -2.96 1.32 14.50
C GLU A 23 -2.67 -0.17 14.74
N LYS A 24 -2.54 -0.55 16.02
CA LYS A 24 -2.72 -1.94 16.44
C LYS A 24 -4.16 -2.31 16.09
N LEU A 25 -4.35 -3.19 15.10
CA LEU A 25 -5.62 -3.86 14.87
C LEU A 25 -6.01 -4.56 16.18
N ARG A 26 -7.02 -4.04 16.87
CA ARG A 26 -7.72 -4.76 17.93
C ARG A 26 -8.66 -5.75 17.25
N CYS A 27 -8.50 -7.04 17.50
CA CYS A 27 -9.61 -7.98 17.41
C CYS A 27 -10.64 -7.55 18.46
N VAL A 28 -11.74 -6.92 18.02
CA VAL A 28 -12.94 -6.75 18.82
C VAL A 28 -14.07 -7.46 18.07
N ASP A 29 -14.58 -8.47 18.75
CA ASP A 29 -15.80 -9.26 18.59
C ASP A 29 -16.68 -9.06 17.36
N VAL A 30 -16.78 -10.16 16.61
CA VAL A 30 -17.95 -10.53 15.79
C VAL A 30 -19.11 -10.81 16.73
N VAL A 31 -20.08 -9.90 16.78
CA VAL A 31 -21.44 -10.22 17.25
C VAL A 31 -22.36 -10.14 16.04
N GLU A 32 -22.69 -11.31 15.49
CA GLU A 32 -23.81 -11.49 14.57
C GLU A 32 -25.13 -11.23 15.31
N HIS A 33 -25.99 -10.38 14.74
CA HIS A 33 -27.41 -10.40 15.01
C HIS A 33 -28.17 -10.77 13.75
N GLU A 34 -28.67 -12.01 13.73
CA GLU A 34 -29.73 -12.44 12.82
C GLU A 34 -30.97 -11.56 12.98
N THR A 35 -31.48 -11.01 11.88
CA THR A 35 -32.92 -10.74 11.74
C THR A 35 -33.40 -11.15 10.35
N LYS A 36 -34.35 -12.09 10.33
CA LYS A 36 -35.01 -12.63 9.14
C LYS A 36 -36.11 -11.68 8.62
N SER A 37 -36.05 -11.46 7.31
CA SER A 37 -37.13 -11.32 6.31
C SER A 37 -38.39 -10.49 6.60
N SER A 38 -38.67 -9.51 5.73
CA SER A 38 -39.96 -9.45 5.02
C SER A 38 -39.92 -8.57 3.76
N SER A 39 -40.30 -9.22 2.64
CA SER A 39 -41.05 -8.73 1.46
C SER A 39 -40.47 -7.69 0.50
N GLU A 40 -40.28 -8.17 -0.73
CA GLU A 40 -40.31 -7.49 -2.03
C GLU A 40 -41.60 -6.67 -2.29
N THR A 41 -41.63 -5.98 -3.44
CA THR A 41 -42.66 -5.14 -4.07
C THR A 41 -42.78 -3.73 -3.47
N ASP A 42 -42.55 -2.61 -4.17
CA ASP A 42 -43.07 -2.22 -5.49
C ASP A 42 -42.21 -1.10 -6.11
N LEU A 43 -41.85 -1.22 -7.39
CA LEU A 43 -41.62 -0.02 -8.21
C LEU A 43 -41.75 -0.29 -9.70
N HIS A 44 -42.95 -0.16 -10.27
CA HIS A 44 -43.12 0.28 -11.66
C HIS A 44 -44.53 0.80 -11.98
N ILE A 45 -44.57 1.90 -12.77
CA ILE A 45 -45.62 2.36 -13.73
C ILE A 45 -46.34 3.71 -13.46
N LEU A 46 -45.79 4.74 -14.14
CA LEU A 46 -46.38 5.69 -15.13
C LEU A 46 -47.46 6.77 -14.81
N ILE A 47 -47.07 8.03 -15.12
CA ILE A 47 -47.61 9.01 -16.11
C ILE A 47 -49.04 9.62 -15.98
N LYS A 48 -49.11 10.98 -15.90
CA LYS A 48 -49.82 11.98 -16.79
C LYS A 48 -50.01 13.31 -16.05
N HIS A 49 -49.69 14.49 -16.60
CA HIS A 49 -50.46 15.29 -17.59
C HIS A 49 -49.47 16.23 -18.35
N ARG A 50 -49.28 16.16 -19.69
CA ARG A 50 -50.09 16.67 -20.84
C ARG A 50 -49.94 18.22 -21.06
N ILE A 51 -49.13 18.74 -22.00
CA ILE A 51 -49.26 18.91 -23.49
C ILE A 51 -50.31 20.01 -23.86
N PRO A 52 -50.07 20.99 -24.80
CA PRO A 52 -49.89 20.81 -26.27
C PRO A 52 -48.78 21.63 -26.95
N GLN A 53 -47.97 21.02 -27.84
CA GLN A 53 -48.16 20.74 -29.28
C GLN A 53 -48.13 21.97 -30.20
N THR A 54 -47.18 21.99 -31.14
CA THR A 54 -47.49 22.08 -32.57
C THR A 54 -46.29 21.62 -33.41
N ASP A 55 -46.63 20.89 -34.47
CA ASP A 55 -45.83 20.16 -35.42
C ASP A 55 -44.93 21.06 -36.31
N VAL A 56 -43.86 20.50 -36.88
CA VAL A 56 -43.83 20.04 -38.29
C VAL A 56 -42.40 19.64 -38.67
N SER A 57 -42.36 18.51 -39.35
CA SER A 57 -41.31 17.78 -40.04
C SER A 57 -40.38 18.54 -41.00
N SER A 58 -39.18 17.95 -41.15
CA SER A 58 -38.42 17.76 -42.40
C SER A 58 -38.05 19.00 -43.19
N GLU A 59 -36.75 19.31 -43.25
CA GLU A 59 -36.13 19.65 -44.53
C GLU A 59 -34.61 19.43 -44.53
N ARG A 60 -34.14 18.75 -45.59
CA ARG A 60 -32.78 18.86 -46.12
C ARG A 60 -32.57 20.32 -46.51
N GLY A 61 -31.51 20.94 -46.01
CA GLY A 61 -30.98 22.20 -46.55
C GLY A 61 -29.52 22.31 -46.15
N SER A 62 -28.59 22.05 -47.06
CA SER A 62 -28.00 23.03 -47.96
C SER A 62 -26.74 23.63 -47.34
N LYS A 63 -25.63 23.32 -48.03
CA LYS A 63 -24.28 23.86 -47.83
C LYS A 63 -24.34 25.37 -47.57
N PRO A 64 -23.52 25.93 -46.66
CA PRO A 64 -23.22 27.34 -46.74
C PRO A 64 -22.43 27.58 -48.02
N GLU A 65 -23.04 28.31 -48.95
CA GLU A 65 -22.35 28.98 -50.05
C GLU A 65 -21.22 29.82 -49.45
N VAL A 66 -19.99 29.32 -49.59
CA VAL A 66 -18.81 30.16 -49.56
C VAL A 66 -18.97 31.10 -50.75
N LYS A 67 -19.29 32.36 -50.48
CA LYS A 67 -19.13 33.45 -51.46
C LYS A 67 -17.70 33.34 -52.00
N LEU A 68 -17.59 32.98 -53.27
CA LEU A 68 -16.41 33.19 -54.09
C LEU A 68 -16.15 34.70 -54.16
N GLY A 69 -15.48 35.21 -53.13
CA GLY A 69 -14.70 36.43 -53.25
C GLY A 69 -13.53 36.12 -54.17
N HIS A 70 -13.58 36.64 -55.40
CA HIS A 70 -12.36 36.93 -56.15
C HIS A 70 -11.53 37.89 -55.31
N GLY A 71 -10.57 37.35 -54.57
CA GLY A 71 -9.63 38.06 -53.71
C GLY A 71 -8.29 37.36 -53.80
N ASP A 72 -7.51 37.78 -54.78
CA ASP A 72 -6.06 37.85 -54.81
C ASP A 72 -5.25 36.72 -54.11
N THR A 73 -4.89 35.68 -54.88
CA THR A 73 -3.86 34.69 -54.49
C THR A 73 -2.42 35.27 -54.49
N GLY A 74 -2.25 36.59 -54.61
CA GLY A 74 -0.97 37.29 -54.61
C GLY A 74 -0.45 37.73 -53.24
N ASP A 75 -1.33 37.91 -52.23
CA ASP A 75 -0.96 38.64 -51.00
C ASP A 75 -0.44 37.71 -49.86
N ASP A 76 -1.02 36.53 -49.67
CA ASP A 76 -0.59 35.57 -48.62
C ASP A 76 0.87 35.09 -48.82
N ASN A 77 1.31 34.90 -50.07
CA ASN A 77 2.70 34.51 -50.37
C ASN A 77 3.70 35.68 -50.22
N MET A 78 3.25 36.93 -50.44
CA MET A 78 4.06 38.13 -50.20
C MET A 78 4.23 38.34 -48.69
N ASP A 79 3.15 38.25 -47.90
CA ASP A 79 3.20 38.40 -46.44
C ASP A 79 4.02 37.29 -45.77
N GLU A 80 3.90 36.03 -46.20
CA GLU A 80 4.77 34.94 -45.71
C GLU A 80 6.26 35.17 -46.07
N SER A 81 6.56 35.66 -47.28
CA SER A 81 7.93 35.94 -47.72
C SER A 81 8.55 37.12 -46.97
N VAL A 82 7.76 38.18 -46.76
CA VAL A 82 8.14 39.36 -45.97
C VAL A 82 8.35 38.95 -44.51
N PHE A 83 7.44 38.20 -43.92
CA PHE A 83 7.59 37.66 -42.56
C PHE A 83 8.86 36.81 -42.44
N TRP A 84 9.11 35.91 -43.40
CA TRP A 84 10.31 35.09 -43.42
C TRP A 84 11.57 35.95 -43.42
N ASN A 85 11.68 36.92 -44.33
CA ASN A 85 12.87 37.75 -44.47
C ASN A 85 13.07 38.73 -43.30
N THR A 86 12.00 39.09 -42.57
CA THR A 86 12.07 40.06 -41.47
C THR A 86 12.17 39.44 -40.08
N LYS A 87 11.59 38.26 -39.85
CA LYS A 87 11.47 37.65 -38.52
C LYS A 87 12.19 36.31 -38.36
N VAL A 88 12.36 35.54 -39.44
CA VAL A 88 12.94 34.19 -39.38
C VAL A 88 14.36 34.17 -39.92
N PHE A 89 14.58 34.68 -41.12
CA PHE A 89 15.86 34.66 -41.81
C PHE A 89 17.00 35.35 -41.03
N PRO A 90 16.80 36.53 -40.40
CA PRO A 90 17.87 37.17 -39.62
C PRO A 90 18.33 36.31 -38.44
N VAL A 91 17.41 35.63 -37.76
CA VAL A 91 17.72 34.72 -36.65
C VAL A 91 18.48 33.48 -37.14
N LEU A 92 18.13 32.96 -38.32
CA LEU A 92 18.89 31.84 -38.90
C LEU A 92 20.30 32.26 -39.32
N GLN A 93 20.49 33.47 -39.84
CA GLN A 93 21.82 34.01 -40.15
C GLN A 93 22.66 34.22 -38.90
N GLU A 94 22.03 34.68 -37.81
CA GLU A 94 22.66 34.76 -36.50
C GLU A 94 23.13 33.38 -36.03
N PHE A 95 22.29 32.34 -36.10
CA PHE A 95 22.70 30.98 -35.75
C PHE A 95 23.82 30.42 -36.62
N GLU A 96 23.85 30.76 -37.91
CA GLU A 96 24.88 30.29 -38.84
C GLU A 96 26.25 30.98 -38.65
N SER A 97 26.27 32.14 -37.99
CA SER A 97 27.52 32.86 -37.72
C SER A 97 28.31 32.27 -36.54
N PHE A 98 27.65 31.50 -35.66
CA PHE A 98 28.31 30.79 -34.56
C PHE A 98 28.90 29.45 -35.06
N ALA A 99 30.23 29.39 -35.15
CA ALA A 99 30.97 28.24 -35.67
C ALA A 99 31.36 27.22 -34.58
N GLN A 100 31.60 25.97 -35.01
CA GLN A 100 32.02 24.85 -34.16
C GLN A 100 33.40 25.10 -33.50
N GLY A 101 33.48 24.95 -32.18
CA GLY A 101 34.75 24.85 -31.44
C GLY A 101 35.16 26.06 -30.59
N ASP A 102 34.43 27.17 -30.65
CA ASP A 102 34.67 28.30 -29.74
C ASP A 102 34.11 28.00 -28.34
N ALA A 103 34.86 28.36 -27.30
CA ALA A 103 34.38 28.31 -25.93
C ALA A 103 33.25 29.34 -25.75
N VAL A 104 32.01 28.89 -25.93
CA VAL A 104 30.84 29.77 -25.84
C VAL A 104 30.60 30.15 -24.38
N SER A 105 30.62 31.45 -24.09
CA SER A 105 30.31 31.97 -22.76
C SER A 105 28.84 31.72 -22.40
N ASP A 106 28.53 31.68 -21.11
CA ASP A 106 27.16 31.46 -20.63
C ASP A 106 26.19 32.58 -21.08
N GLU A 107 26.74 33.77 -21.36
CA GLU A 107 26.03 34.94 -21.88
C GLU A 107 25.57 34.70 -23.33
N ILE A 108 26.46 34.22 -24.21
CA ILE A 108 26.14 33.86 -25.60
C ILE A 108 25.15 32.68 -25.64
N VAL A 109 25.32 31.69 -24.77
CA VAL A 109 24.33 30.60 -24.60
C VAL A 109 22.95 31.18 -24.26
N GLY A 110 22.90 32.17 -23.37
CA GLY A 110 21.68 32.90 -23.01
C GLY A 110 21.03 33.61 -24.20
N GLU A 111 21.81 34.33 -25.00
CA GLU A 111 21.36 35.01 -26.22
C GLU A 111 20.79 34.01 -27.24
N LEU A 112 21.49 32.92 -27.50
CA LEU A 112 21.04 31.85 -28.39
C LEU A 112 19.74 31.19 -27.91
N CYS A 113 19.59 30.98 -26.59
CA CYS A 113 18.34 30.47 -26.01
C CYS A 113 17.18 31.45 -26.21
N ASN A 114 17.43 32.74 -26.02
CA ASN A 114 16.44 33.79 -26.23
C ASN A 114 16.04 33.89 -27.70
N ALA A 115 17.00 33.84 -28.62
CA ALA A 115 16.78 33.83 -30.06
C ALA A 115 15.99 32.57 -30.50
N CYS A 116 16.29 31.39 -29.97
CA CYS A 116 15.50 30.17 -30.21
C CYS A 116 14.05 30.32 -29.72
N SER A 117 13.87 30.91 -28.54
CA SER A 117 12.54 31.15 -27.96
C SER A 117 11.76 32.21 -28.76
N GLY A 118 12.44 33.27 -29.22
CA GLY A 118 11.87 34.29 -30.10
C GLY A 118 11.44 33.71 -31.45
N LEU A 119 12.28 32.86 -32.05
CA LEU A 119 11.94 32.15 -33.28
C LEU A 119 10.74 31.22 -33.09
N HIS A 120 10.69 30.48 -31.97
CA HIS A 120 9.53 29.66 -31.62
C HIS A 120 8.24 30.48 -31.58
N ASN A 121 8.25 31.62 -30.87
CA ASN A 121 7.07 32.47 -30.70
C ASN A 121 6.62 33.09 -32.02
N ALA A 122 7.56 33.61 -32.81
CA ALA A 122 7.26 34.18 -34.13
C ALA A 122 6.59 33.13 -35.05
N LEU A 123 7.08 31.89 -35.06
CA LEU A 123 6.48 30.81 -35.83
C LEU A 123 5.10 30.41 -35.28
N ALA A 124 4.92 30.43 -33.95
CA ALA A 124 3.64 30.12 -33.31
C ALA A 124 2.56 31.14 -33.65
N GLU A 125 2.87 32.44 -33.59
CA GLU A 125 1.95 33.55 -33.88
C GLU A 125 1.38 33.48 -35.30
N ARG A 126 2.16 32.99 -36.26
CA ARG A 126 1.74 32.81 -37.66
C ARG A 126 1.21 31.40 -37.97
N GLY A 127 1.03 30.53 -36.97
CA GLY A 127 0.58 29.15 -37.18
C GLY A 127 1.55 28.29 -38.00
N MET A 128 2.82 28.69 -38.10
CA MET A 128 3.86 28.04 -38.91
C MET A 128 4.62 26.94 -38.16
N LEU A 129 4.19 26.58 -36.95
CA LEU A 129 4.69 25.39 -36.26
C LEU A 129 4.21 24.11 -36.96
N GLY A 130 4.88 22.99 -36.67
CA GLY A 130 4.58 21.72 -37.30
C GLY A 130 5.01 21.64 -38.78
N ARG A 131 4.24 20.89 -39.59
CA ARG A 131 4.61 20.56 -40.98
C ARG A 131 4.18 21.61 -42.02
N GLN A 132 3.46 22.65 -41.60
CA GLN A 132 2.87 23.63 -42.51
C GLN A 132 3.87 24.68 -43.02
N CYS A 133 5.02 24.85 -42.34
CA CYS A 133 6.06 25.79 -42.79
C CYS A 133 6.80 25.29 -44.04
N LYS A 134 6.62 26.01 -45.17
CA LYS A 134 7.24 25.71 -46.47
C LYS A 134 8.77 25.61 -46.41
N LYS A 135 9.42 26.46 -45.60
CA LYS A 135 10.89 26.53 -45.44
C LYS A 135 11.41 25.81 -44.17
N ARG A 136 10.59 24.94 -43.57
CA ARG A 136 10.91 24.17 -42.35
C ARG A 136 12.25 23.44 -42.41
N SER A 137 12.61 22.86 -43.56
CA SER A 137 13.87 22.14 -43.73
C SER A 137 15.10 23.03 -43.56
N ALA A 138 15.01 24.32 -43.91
CA ALA A 138 16.09 25.28 -43.67
C ALA A 138 16.26 25.54 -42.17
N ILE A 139 15.15 25.79 -41.46
CA ILE A 139 15.16 25.97 -39.99
C ILE A 139 15.78 24.75 -39.30
N LEU A 140 15.29 23.54 -39.62
CA LEU A 140 15.79 22.31 -39.01
C LEU A 140 17.28 22.12 -39.24
N ARG A 141 17.78 22.37 -40.46
CA ARG A 141 19.21 22.23 -40.77
C ARG A 141 20.08 23.14 -39.91
N THR A 142 19.66 24.39 -39.72
CA THR A 142 20.37 25.37 -38.88
C THR A 142 20.31 24.95 -37.40
N LEU A 143 19.14 24.54 -36.91
CA LEU A 143 18.96 24.10 -35.52
C LEU A 143 19.77 22.84 -35.18
N PHE A 144 19.81 21.85 -36.08
CA PHE A 144 20.60 20.63 -35.86
C PHE A 144 22.11 20.92 -35.83
N ARG A 145 22.60 21.91 -36.58
CA ARG A 145 24.00 22.34 -36.52
C ARG A 145 24.31 23.00 -35.17
N LEU A 146 23.36 23.76 -34.62
CA LEU A 146 23.54 24.48 -33.36
C LEU A 146 23.62 23.55 -32.14
N ILE A 147 23.18 22.28 -32.25
CA ILE A 147 23.30 21.27 -31.18
C ILE A 147 24.78 20.98 -30.84
N ASP A 148 25.67 21.09 -31.84
CA ASP A 148 27.10 20.80 -31.69
C ASP A 148 27.84 21.85 -30.86
N VAL A 149 27.19 22.98 -30.49
CA VAL A 149 27.73 24.00 -29.58
C VAL A 149 28.01 23.42 -28.17
N GLY A 150 27.31 22.35 -27.78
CA GLY A 150 27.66 21.58 -26.58
C GLY A 150 27.10 22.11 -25.24
N SER A 151 26.18 23.08 -25.26
CA SER A 151 25.48 23.54 -24.05
C SER A 151 24.16 22.79 -23.84
N ASP A 152 23.99 22.15 -22.68
CA ASP A 152 22.77 21.40 -22.33
C ASP A 152 21.52 22.30 -22.27
N ARG A 153 21.65 23.54 -21.77
CA ARG A 153 20.56 24.53 -21.73
C ARG A 153 20.10 24.91 -23.14
N LEU A 154 21.05 25.19 -24.03
CA LEU A 154 20.76 25.51 -25.42
C LEU A 154 20.15 24.30 -26.13
N ASN A 155 20.72 23.12 -25.93
CA ASN A 155 20.26 21.88 -26.53
C ASN A 155 18.81 21.52 -26.13
N LEU A 156 18.41 21.76 -24.88
CA LEU A 156 17.00 21.60 -24.48
C LEU A 156 16.08 22.63 -25.14
N THR A 157 16.53 23.87 -25.28
CA THR A 157 15.76 24.93 -25.96
C THR A 157 15.57 24.62 -27.44
N ILE A 158 16.62 24.16 -28.12
CA ILE A 158 16.60 23.69 -29.51
C ILE A 158 15.69 22.46 -29.62
N ALA A 159 15.83 21.48 -28.73
CA ALA A 159 15.00 20.27 -28.75
C ALA A 159 13.50 20.61 -28.67
N LYS A 160 13.11 21.54 -27.79
CA LYS A 160 11.72 22.03 -27.70
C LYS A 160 11.25 22.62 -29.03
N LEU A 161 12.03 23.50 -29.65
CA LEU A 161 11.66 24.09 -30.95
C LEU A 161 11.58 23.03 -32.06
N ILE A 162 12.51 22.09 -32.12
CA ILE A 162 12.48 21.01 -33.11
C ILE A 162 11.24 20.10 -32.92
N LEU A 163 10.87 19.79 -31.67
CA LEU A 163 9.64 19.04 -31.38
C LEU A 163 8.39 19.81 -31.80
N ALA A 164 8.33 21.13 -31.56
CA ALA A 164 7.25 22.00 -32.01
C ALA A 164 7.12 22.05 -33.54
N LEU A 165 8.22 21.82 -34.27
CA LEU A 165 8.22 21.65 -35.73
C LEU A 165 7.74 20.26 -36.20
N ASN A 166 7.22 19.40 -35.31
CA ASN A 166 6.62 18.09 -35.61
C ASN A 166 7.50 17.18 -36.48
N VAL A 167 8.76 16.97 -36.05
CA VAL A 167 9.70 16.04 -36.69
C VAL A 167 9.30 14.57 -36.54
N SER A 168 9.77 13.72 -37.46
CA SER A 168 9.51 12.28 -37.48
C SER A 168 10.76 11.51 -37.92
N GLY A 169 10.73 10.17 -37.79
CA GLY A 169 11.84 9.29 -38.16
C GLY A 169 13.12 9.61 -37.38
N ASN A 170 14.27 9.57 -38.04
CA ASN A 170 15.59 9.78 -37.43
C ASN A 170 15.73 11.13 -36.72
N ASN A 171 15.10 12.18 -37.23
CA ASN A 171 15.17 13.51 -36.59
C ASN A 171 14.49 13.50 -35.22
N LEU A 172 13.32 12.85 -35.10
CA LEU A 172 12.63 12.70 -33.82
C LEU A 172 13.45 11.83 -32.86
N LEU A 173 13.96 10.70 -33.35
CA LEU A 173 14.79 9.79 -32.57
C LEU A 173 16.04 10.49 -32.01
N ASN A 174 16.75 11.27 -32.83
CA ASN A 174 17.96 11.98 -32.42
C ASN A 174 17.67 13.03 -31.34
N ILE A 175 16.54 13.73 -31.43
CA ILE A 175 16.12 14.68 -30.40
C ILE A 175 15.73 13.98 -29.10
N CYS A 176 14.98 12.88 -29.16
CA CYS A 176 14.67 12.10 -27.96
C CYS A 176 15.95 11.53 -27.30
N LYS A 177 16.94 11.09 -28.11
CA LYS A 177 18.27 10.67 -27.61
C LYS A 177 19.03 11.82 -26.95
N LEU A 178 18.97 13.02 -27.52
CA LEU A 178 19.59 14.22 -26.95
C LEU A 178 18.97 14.57 -25.60
N VAL A 179 17.64 14.64 -25.51
CA VAL A 179 16.92 14.90 -24.24
C VAL A 179 17.23 13.82 -23.20
N PHE A 180 17.30 12.55 -23.63
CA PHE A 180 17.70 11.46 -22.75
C PHE A 180 19.13 11.63 -22.25
N LYS A 181 20.08 11.99 -23.11
CA LYS A 181 21.47 12.26 -22.71
C LYS A 181 21.54 13.35 -21.65
N ILE A 182 20.79 14.45 -21.83
CA ILE A 182 20.79 15.60 -20.92
C ILE A 182 20.14 15.25 -19.57
N SER A 183 19.05 14.48 -19.57
CA SER A 183 18.33 14.07 -18.34
C SER A 183 19.09 13.08 -17.46
N ARG A 184 20.18 12.48 -17.95
CA ARG A 184 21.06 11.62 -17.13
C ARG A 184 21.86 12.37 -16.08
N ASN A 185 22.00 13.68 -16.20
CA ASN A 185 22.75 14.49 -15.25
C ASN A 185 21.78 15.28 -14.35
N ALA A 186 21.74 14.94 -13.06
CA ALA A 186 20.86 15.59 -12.09
C ALA A 186 21.13 17.11 -11.92
N SER A 187 22.34 17.60 -12.27
CA SER A 187 22.59 19.05 -12.27
C SER A 187 21.72 19.81 -13.28
N ASN A 188 21.15 19.11 -14.27
CA ASN A 188 20.30 19.66 -15.30
C ASN A 188 18.80 19.68 -14.90
N ASP A 189 18.41 19.16 -13.74
CA ASP A 189 17.00 19.10 -13.31
C ASP A 189 16.33 20.48 -13.33
N THR A 190 17.06 21.53 -12.96
CA THR A 190 16.57 22.93 -13.00
C THR A 190 16.25 23.40 -14.41
N LEU A 191 16.94 22.88 -15.44
CA LEU A 191 16.66 23.17 -16.84
C LEU A 191 15.31 22.57 -17.27
N PHE A 192 14.98 21.37 -16.78
CA PHE A 192 13.68 20.73 -17.05
C PHE A 192 12.52 21.42 -16.32
N LEU A 193 12.75 21.94 -15.11
CA LEU A 193 11.76 22.73 -14.37
C LEU A 193 11.39 24.02 -15.12
N ASN A 194 12.39 24.71 -15.68
CA ASN A 194 12.20 26.03 -16.29
C ASN A 194 11.93 25.99 -17.82
N GLY A 195 12.32 24.92 -18.52
CA GLY A 195 12.37 24.90 -20.00
C GLY A 195 11.05 24.62 -20.72
N CYS A 196 9.96 24.27 -20.01
CA CYS A 196 8.67 23.81 -20.57
C CYS A 196 8.76 22.71 -21.65
N ILE A 197 9.87 21.97 -21.73
CA ILE A 197 10.03 20.86 -22.69
C ILE A 197 9.14 19.66 -22.32
N LEU A 198 8.76 19.53 -21.04
CA LEU A 198 7.91 18.45 -20.55
C LEU A 198 6.59 18.37 -21.31
N ASP A 199 5.96 19.50 -21.64
CA ASP A 199 4.71 19.51 -22.42
C ASP A 199 4.90 18.90 -23.82
N SER A 200 6.06 19.16 -24.45
CA SER A 200 6.41 18.55 -25.74
C SER A 200 6.65 17.04 -25.62
N LEU A 201 7.30 16.60 -24.54
CA LEU A 201 7.50 15.16 -24.28
C LEU A 201 6.17 14.45 -24.01
N LEU A 202 5.29 15.04 -23.20
CA LEU A 202 3.96 14.49 -22.92
C LEU A 202 3.10 14.44 -24.18
N SER A 203 3.14 15.49 -25.02
CA SER A 203 2.46 15.51 -26.31
C SER A 203 2.91 14.36 -27.23
N LEU A 204 4.22 14.06 -27.24
CA LEU A 204 4.74 12.92 -28.01
C LEU A 204 4.15 11.58 -27.54
N LEU A 205 3.93 11.41 -26.23
CA LEU A 205 3.31 10.20 -25.67
C LEU A 205 1.83 10.06 -26.03
N HIS A 206 1.14 11.12 -26.45
CA HIS A 206 -0.25 11.04 -26.91
C HIS A 206 -0.40 10.52 -28.34
N CYS A 207 0.70 10.34 -29.09
CA CYS A 207 0.64 9.88 -30.47
C CYS A 207 -0.04 8.51 -30.62
N GLU A 208 -0.95 8.37 -31.60
CA GLU A 208 -1.64 7.11 -31.89
C GLU A 208 -0.69 6.05 -32.48
N ASP A 209 0.24 6.47 -33.34
CA ASP A 209 1.21 5.60 -33.99
C ASP A 209 2.49 5.45 -33.14
N VAL A 210 2.33 4.78 -32.00
CA VAL A 210 3.43 4.48 -31.06
C VAL A 210 4.44 3.51 -31.68
N TRP A 211 3.95 2.57 -32.50
CA TRP A 211 4.74 1.49 -33.08
C TRP A 211 5.76 1.98 -34.11
N SER A 212 5.40 2.89 -35.02
CA SER A 212 6.37 3.47 -35.98
C SER A 212 7.40 4.38 -35.32
N LYS A 213 7.11 4.87 -34.11
CA LYS A 213 7.97 5.78 -33.33
C LYS A 213 8.62 5.10 -32.12
N GLY A 214 8.60 3.77 -32.04
CA GLY A 214 8.93 3.01 -30.84
C GLY A 214 10.25 3.42 -30.18
N GLU A 215 11.34 3.53 -30.94
CA GLU A 215 12.63 3.95 -30.37
C GLU A 215 12.61 5.38 -29.81
N ALA A 216 11.98 6.32 -30.51
CA ALA A 216 11.88 7.70 -30.03
C ALA A 216 11.04 7.78 -28.75
N VAL A 217 9.93 7.04 -28.70
CA VAL A 217 9.09 6.91 -27.49
C VAL A 217 9.88 6.27 -26.35
N LEU A 218 10.69 5.24 -26.62
CA LEU A 218 11.55 4.61 -25.62
C LEU A 218 12.52 5.62 -24.98
N TYR A 219 13.25 6.42 -25.76
CA TYR A 219 14.12 7.46 -25.22
C TYR A 219 13.35 8.59 -24.54
N CYS A 220 12.16 8.93 -25.03
CA CYS A 220 11.28 9.92 -24.39
C CYS A 220 10.84 9.46 -22.99
N VAL A 221 10.30 8.24 -22.86
CA VAL A 221 9.89 7.68 -21.56
C VAL A 221 11.11 7.43 -20.67
N GLY A 222 12.25 7.01 -21.24
CA GLY A 222 13.51 6.89 -20.54
C GLY A 222 13.99 8.23 -19.95
N SER A 223 13.76 9.34 -20.64
CA SER A 223 14.06 10.69 -20.11
C SER A 223 13.13 11.02 -18.95
N LEU A 224 11.83 10.77 -19.11
CA LEU A 224 10.82 11.01 -18.09
C LEU A 224 11.05 10.15 -16.84
N LYS A 225 11.59 8.93 -16.99
CA LYS A 225 12.01 8.09 -15.86
C LYS A 225 13.05 8.78 -15.01
N LEU A 226 14.11 9.32 -15.63
CA LEU A 226 15.19 10.00 -14.92
C LEU A 226 14.66 11.28 -14.23
N ILE A 227 13.88 12.07 -14.96
CA ILE A 227 13.24 13.29 -14.48
C ILE A 227 12.30 13.02 -13.29
N SER A 228 11.52 11.94 -13.33
CA SER A 228 10.60 11.55 -12.24
C SER A 228 11.31 11.11 -10.96
N GLY A 229 12.63 10.94 -10.99
CA GLY A 229 13.43 10.71 -9.77
C GLY A 229 13.54 11.95 -8.88
N ASN A 230 13.28 13.15 -9.43
CA ASN A 230 13.33 14.40 -8.70
C ASN A 230 11.93 14.81 -8.20
N THR A 231 11.79 15.07 -6.91
CA THR A 231 10.51 15.41 -6.26
C THR A 231 9.80 16.62 -6.88
N ALA A 232 10.52 17.70 -7.20
CA ALA A 232 9.93 18.91 -7.77
C ALA A 232 9.42 18.67 -9.20
N LEU A 233 10.20 17.95 -10.01
CA LEU A 233 9.81 17.56 -11.36
C LEU A 233 8.65 16.57 -11.36
N SER A 234 8.62 15.63 -10.42
CA SER A 234 7.50 14.70 -10.23
C SER A 234 6.20 15.41 -9.89
N ARG A 235 6.22 16.43 -9.02
CA ARG A 235 5.04 17.27 -8.75
C ARG A 235 4.59 18.04 -9.99
N LEU A 236 5.52 18.57 -10.78
CA LEU A 236 5.21 19.25 -12.05
C LEU A 236 4.62 18.29 -13.09
N LEU A 237 5.08 17.03 -13.13
CA LEU A 237 4.49 16.01 -13.99
C LEU A 237 3.08 15.64 -13.50
N LEU A 238 2.89 15.46 -12.19
CA LEU A 238 1.58 15.17 -11.59
C LEU A 238 0.54 16.25 -11.93
N SER A 239 0.91 17.53 -11.84
CA SER A 239 0.00 18.64 -12.19
C SER A 239 -0.41 18.65 -13.68
N LYS A 240 0.32 17.94 -14.53
CA LYS A 240 0.03 17.76 -15.97
C LYS A 240 -0.72 16.45 -16.28
N GLY A 241 -1.28 15.77 -15.29
CA GLY A 241 -2.06 14.54 -15.47
C GLY A 241 -1.22 13.33 -15.92
N PHE A 242 0.07 13.33 -15.60
CA PHE A 242 1.06 12.41 -16.18
C PHE A 242 0.75 10.92 -15.99
N ILE A 243 0.16 10.52 -14.86
CA ILE A 243 -0.25 9.13 -14.61
C ILE A 243 -1.23 8.66 -15.70
N SER A 244 -2.24 9.48 -16.03
CA SER A 244 -3.23 9.13 -17.06
C SER A 244 -2.56 8.94 -18.43
N VAL A 245 -1.60 9.80 -18.78
CA VAL A 245 -0.83 9.73 -20.03
C VAL A 245 -0.07 8.41 -20.14
N LEU A 246 0.64 8.01 -19.08
CA LEU A 246 1.40 6.75 -19.05
C LEU A 246 0.50 5.51 -19.10
N LEU A 247 -0.64 5.53 -18.43
CA LEU A 247 -1.60 4.43 -18.46
C LEU A 247 -2.24 4.26 -19.84
N GLN A 248 -2.55 5.37 -20.52
CA GLN A 248 -3.06 5.33 -21.90
C GLN A 248 -2.00 4.84 -22.90
N LEU A 249 -0.74 5.27 -22.75
CA LEU A 249 0.37 4.72 -23.52
C LEU A 249 0.50 3.20 -23.30
N SER A 250 0.43 2.75 -22.05
CA SER A 250 0.53 1.32 -21.72
C SER A 250 -0.57 0.49 -22.37
N LYS A 251 -1.83 0.98 -22.34
CA LYS A 251 -2.96 0.31 -23.01
C LYS A 251 -2.74 0.17 -24.51
N ARG A 252 -2.23 1.21 -25.18
CA ARG A 252 -1.92 1.16 -26.61
C ARG A 252 -0.79 0.19 -26.96
N LEU A 253 0.23 0.10 -26.12
CA LEU A 253 1.33 -0.86 -26.29
C LEU A 253 0.86 -2.31 -26.13
N MET A 254 -0.14 -2.56 -25.27
CA MET A 254 -0.70 -3.90 -25.05
C MET A 254 -1.71 -4.35 -26.12
N HIS A 255 -2.37 -3.44 -26.84
CA HIS A 255 -3.39 -3.79 -27.85
C HIS A 255 -2.83 -4.12 -29.25
N GLY A 256 -1.50 -4.12 -29.41
CA GLY A 256 -0.84 -4.38 -30.69
C GLY A 256 -1.07 -3.26 -31.72
N PRO A 257 -0.37 -3.29 -32.86
CA PRO A 257 -0.72 -2.40 -33.97
C PRO A 257 -2.10 -2.81 -34.50
N SER A 258 -3.03 -1.86 -34.62
CA SER A 258 -4.33 -2.08 -35.25
C SER A 258 -4.10 -2.70 -36.63
N THR A 259 -4.43 -3.97 -36.80
CA THR A 259 -4.34 -4.66 -38.09
C THR A 259 -5.33 -4.02 -39.05
N SER A 260 -4.90 -3.02 -39.82
CA SER A 260 -5.49 -2.81 -41.14
C SER A 260 -5.19 -4.06 -41.94
N ALA A 261 -6.25 -4.79 -42.29
CA ALA A 261 -6.16 -5.96 -43.15
C ALA A 261 -5.29 -5.66 -44.39
N ASN A 262 -4.37 -6.59 -44.69
CA ASN A 262 -3.43 -6.60 -45.82
C ASN A 262 -2.06 -5.98 -45.57
N VAL A 263 -1.17 -6.65 -44.82
CA VAL A 263 0.25 -6.65 -45.21
C VAL A 263 0.88 -8.00 -44.85
N THR A 264 1.40 -8.67 -45.87
CA THR A 264 2.32 -9.82 -45.81
C THR A 264 3.74 -9.39 -45.40
N SER A 265 3.89 -8.56 -44.36
CA SER A 265 5.21 -8.09 -43.91
C SER A 265 5.86 -9.07 -42.95
N HIS A 266 7.17 -9.18 -43.07
CA HIS A 266 8.04 -10.18 -42.50
C HIS A 266 7.87 -10.34 -40.97
N LYS A 267 7.71 -11.60 -40.50
CA LYS A 267 7.61 -11.96 -39.07
C LYS A 267 8.68 -11.30 -38.18
N SER A 268 9.87 -11.04 -38.72
CA SER A 268 10.99 -10.40 -37.99
C SER A 268 10.77 -8.94 -37.62
N GLU A 269 10.02 -8.16 -38.41
CA GLU A 269 9.76 -6.74 -38.10
C GLU A 269 8.72 -6.59 -36.99
N GLY A 270 7.70 -7.47 -36.97
CA GLY A 270 6.73 -7.53 -35.88
C GLY A 270 7.36 -7.95 -34.55
N GLU A 271 8.25 -8.94 -34.57
CA GLU A 271 9.00 -9.38 -33.38
C GLU A 271 9.85 -8.25 -32.77
N GLY A 272 10.58 -7.49 -33.61
CA GLY A 272 11.37 -6.34 -33.15
C GLY A 272 10.52 -5.23 -32.51
N GLN A 273 9.34 -4.96 -33.07
CA GLN A 273 8.39 -3.98 -32.54
C GLN A 273 7.85 -4.40 -31.16
N HIS A 274 7.51 -5.68 -30.97
CA HIS A 274 7.07 -6.20 -29.68
C HIS A 274 8.15 -6.12 -28.60
N ILE A 275 9.43 -6.36 -28.94
CA ILE A 275 10.56 -6.18 -28.01
C ILE A 275 10.67 -4.72 -27.55
N ILE A 276 10.58 -3.77 -28.49
CA ILE A 276 10.63 -2.34 -28.17
C ILE A 276 9.45 -1.94 -27.28
N ALA A 277 8.23 -2.42 -27.56
CA ALA A 277 7.07 -2.18 -26.72
C ALA A 277 7.27 -2.69 -25.28
N GLY A 278 7.85 -3.88 -25.12
CA GLY A 278 8.26 -4.41 -23.81
C GLY A 278 9.24 -3.49 -23.09
N HIS A 279 10.30 -3.04 -23.77
CA HIS A 279 11.25 -2.08 -23.21
C HIS A 279 10.60 -0.74 -22.81
N ILE A 280 9.64 -0.25 -23.60
CA ILE A 280 8.89 0.96 -23.25
C ILE A 280 8.08 0.70 -21.97
N LEU A 281 7.37 -0.43 -21.86
CA LEU A 281 6.61 -0.78 -20.66
C LEU A 281 7.48 -0.92 -19.40
N VAL A 282 8.71 -1.45 -19.53
CA VAL A 282 9.70 -1.44 -18.44
C VAL A 282 9.99 0.00 -17.99
N GLN A 283 10.19 0.94 -18.92
CA GLN A 283 10.40 2.34 -18.55
C GLN A 283 9.14 2.98 -17.96
N VAL A 284 7.96 2.75 -18.55
CA VAL A 284 6.68 3.29 -18.04
C VAL A 284 6.42 2.84 -16.61
N THR A 285 6.56 1.54 -16.32
CA THR A 285 6.37 1.01 -14.97
C THR A 285 7.42 1.54 -13.99
N ALA A 286 8.67 1.74 -14.42
CA ALA A 286 9.68 2.39 -13.59
C ALA A 286 9.35 3.87 -13.29
N VAL A 287 8.76 4.60 -14.24
CA VAL A 287 8.31 5.98 -14.02
C VAL A 287 7.15 6.01 -13.04
N LEU A 288 6.12 5.19 -13.26
CA LEU A 288 4.95 5.11 -12.37
C LEU A 288 5.35 4.73 -10.94
N ARG A 289 6.36 3.87 -10.79
CA ARG A 289 6.97 3.54 -9.50
C ARG A 289 7.54 4.77 -8.80
N ASN A 290 8.38 5.54 -9.46
CA ASN A 290 8.96 6.77 -8.88
C ASN A 290 7.86 7.78 -8.49
N ILE A 291 6.77 7.85 -9.26
CA ILE A 291 5.63 8.73 -8.97
C ILE A 291 4.80 8.22 -7.78
N ALA A 292 4.61 6.90 -7.65
CA ALA A 292 3.87 6.28 -6.55
C ALA A 292 4.51 6.54 -5.17
N ASP A 293 5.81 6.85 -5.13
CA ASP A 293 6.50 7.23 -3.90
C ASP A 293 6.02 8.58 -3.32
N GLN A 294 5.34 9.41 -4.12
CA GLN A 294 4.77 10.70 -3.71
C GLN A 294 3.33 10.53 -3.23
N SER A 295 3.01 11.01 -2.02
CA SER A 295 1.66 10.88 -1.46
C SER A 295 0.61 11.67 -2.25
N GLU A 296 1.01 12.77 -2.89
CA GLU A 296 0.18 13.60 -3.75
C GLU A 296 -0.27 12.88 -5.04
N SER A 297 0.38 11.76 -5.40
CA SER A 297 0.01 10.95 -6.55
C SER A 297 -1.24 10.08 -6.32
N ARG A 298 -1.58 9.80 -5.05
CA ARG A 298 -2.63 8.86 -4.64
C ARG A 298 -3.99 9.13 -5.29
N PRO A 299 -4.54 10.37 -5.30
CA PRO A 299 -5.84 10.63 -5.94
C PRO A 299 -5.84 10.32 -7.44
N SER A 300 -4.70 10.52 -8.11
CA SER A 300 -4.56 10.21 -9.53
C SER A 300 -4.52 8.70 -9.77
N PHE A 301 -3.87 7.92 -8.89
CA PHE A 301 -3.90 6.46 -9.01
C PHE A 301 -5.32 5.90 -8.82
N LEU A 302 -6.07 6.40 -7.84
CA LEU A 302 -7.45 5.98 -7.57
C LEU A 302 -8.42 6.32 -8.72
N SER A 303 -8.33 7.51 -9.29
CA SER A 303 -9.30 8.01 -10.29
C SER A 303 -9.11 7.44 -11.71
N ASN A 304 -7.93 6.91 -12.05
CA ASN A 304 -7.57 6.58 -13.45
C ASN A 304 -7.69 5.09 -13.82
N LYS A 305 -8.42 4.27 -13.06
CA LYS A 305 -8.44 2.79 -13.21
C LYS A 305 -7.01 2.22 -13.28
N SER A 306 -6.11 2.81 -12.49
CA SER A 306 -4.68 2.52 -12.55
C SER A 306 -4.40 1.08 -12.11
N PHE A 307 -5.06 0.63 -11.05
CA PHE A 307 -4.93 -0.72 -10.51
C PHE A 307 -5.28 -1.80 -11.54
N SER A 308 -6.42 -1.67 -12.21
CA SER A 308 -6.83 -2.60 -13.28
C SER A 308 -5.86 -2.60 -14.45
N THR A 309 -5.35 -1.43 -14.85
CA THR A 309 -4.38 -1.32 -15.94
C THR A 309 -3.03 -1.95 -15.56
N LEU A 310 -2.55 -1.74 -14.33
CA LEU A 310 -1.32 -2.33 -13.82
C LEU A 310 -1.44 -3.85 -13.66
N CYS A 311 -2.59 -4.36 -13.22
CA CYS A 311 -2.87 -5.80 -13.21
C CYS A 311 -2.86 -6.39 -14.62
N LEU A 312 -3.43 -5.69 -15.61
CA LEU A 312 -3.39 -6.13 -17.01
C LEU A 312 -1.96 -6.15 -17.57
N ILE A 313 -1.12 -5.16 -17.21
CA ILE A 313 0.31 -5.16 -17.57
C ILE A 313 1.01 -6.39 -16.97
N LEU A 314 0.81 -6.66 -15.68
CA LEU A 314 1.36 -7.85 -15.03
C LEU A 314 0.89 -9.13 -15.71
N GLU A 315 -0.39 -9.23 -16.05
CA GLU A 315 -0.96 -10.40 -16.70
C GLU A 315 -0.36 -10.67 -18.09
N ASN A 316 -0.15 -9.64 -18.90
CA ASN A 316 0.43 -9.78 -20.23
C ASN A 316 1.95 -9.99 -20.20
N HIS A 317 2.63 -9.56 -19.12
CA HIS A 317 4.09 -9.56 -19.01
C HIS A 317 4.61 -10.34 -17.79
N ARG A 318 3.91 -11.41 -17.38
CA ARG A 318 4.29 -12.26 -16.23
C ARG A 318 5.69 -12.84 -16.32
N SER A 319 6.30 -12.90 -17.51
CA SER A 319 7.66 -13.43 -17.72
C SER A 319 8.75 -12.35 -17.71
N ASP A 320 8.38 -11.07 -17.69
CA ASP A 320 9.30 -9.95 -17.57
C ASP A 320 9.45 -9.56 -16.10
N ILE A 321 10.59 -9.93 -15.51
CA ILE A 321 10.84 -9.72 -14.08
C ILE A 321 10.97 -8.24 -13.72
N ASP A 322 11.46 -7.40 -14.62
CA ASP A 322 11.64 -5.97 -14.37
C ASP A 322 10.28 -5.27 -14.29
N ILE A 323 9.34 -5.64 -15.18
CA ILE A 323 7.95 -5.19 -15.11
C ILE A 323 7.30 -5.68 -13.81
N CYS A 324 7.43 -6.97 -13.49
CA CYS A 324 6.83 -7.56 -12.29
C CYS A 324 7.29 -6.83 -11.02
N ILE A 325 8.60 -6.61 -10.89
CA ILE A 325 9.20 -5.92 -9.75
C ILE A 325 8.77 -4.46 -9.69
N ASN A 326 8.72 -3.73 -10.81
CA ASN A 326 8.29 -2.33 -10.81
C ASN A 326 6.83 -2.19 -10.40
N VAL A 327 5.94 -3.05 -10.90
CA VAL A 327 4.53 -3.00 -10.53
C VAL A 327 4.31 -3.45 -9.09
N ALA A 328 4.99 -4.49 -8.61
CA ALA A 328 4.95 -4.89 -7.20
C ALA A 328 5.43 -3.75 -6.28
N ARG A 329 6.45 -2.98 -6.68
CA ARG A 329 6.87 -1.77 -5.95
C ARG A 329 5.76 -0.71 -5.89
N ILE A 330 5.11 -0.40 -7.00
CA ILE A 330 3.96 0.51 -7.05
C ILE A 330 2.89 0.06 -6.05
N PHE A 331 2.46 -1.20 -6.12
CA PHE A 331 1.42 -1.70 -5.24
C PHE A 331 1.85 -1.77 -3.77
N SER A 332 3.09 -2.12 -3.47
CA SER A 332 3.59 -2.12 -2.09
C SER A 332 3.51 -0.72 -1.47
N LYS A 333 3.84 0.32 -2.23
CA LYS A 333 3.76 1.71 -1.78
C LYS A 333 2.32 2.20 -1.64
N LEU A 334 1.46 1.93 -2.63
CA LEU A 334 0.07 2.37 -2.58
C LEU A 334 -0.75 1.61 -1.53
N SER A 335 -0.43 0.34 -1.27
CA SER A 335 -1.12 -0.49 -0.26
C SER A 335 -0.85 -0.06 1.19
N THR A 336 -0.03 0.96 1.45
CA THR A 336 0.05 1.55 2.79
C THR A 336 -1.14 2.45 3.10
N TYR A 337 -1.95 2.81 2.10
CA TYR A 337 -3.12 3.67 2.25
C TYR A 337 -4.41 2.83 2.20
N THR A 338 -5.29 3.02 3.19
CA THR A 338 -6.54 2.25 3.33
C THR A 338 -7.43 2.32 2.09
N GLU A 339 -7.62 3.49 1.46
CA GLU A 339 -8.48 3.59 0.28
C GLU A 339 -7.88 2.85 -0.92
N CYS A 340 -6.55 2.80 -1.03
CA CYS A 340 -5.87 2.01 -2.05
C CYS A 340 -5.96 0.51 -1.78
N CYS A 341 -5.93 0.07 -0.51
CA CYS A 341 -6.18 -1.34 -0.16
C CYS A 341 -7.57 -1.79 -0.63
N HIS A 342 -8.62 -1.02 -0.34
CA HIS A 342 -9.97 -1.35 -0.80
C HIS A 342 -10.05 -1.38 -2.33
N ALA A 343 -9.54 -0.35 -3.02
CA ALA A 343 -9.56 -0.30 -4.48
C ALA A 343 -8.75 -1.45 -5.15
N LEU A 344 -7.63 -1.85 -4.55
CA LEU A 344 -6.85 -3.00 -5.00
C LEU A 344 -7.58 -4.32 -4.75
N ALA A 345 -8.16 -4.48 -3.57
CA ALA A 345 -8.94 -5.66 -3.20
C ALA A 345 -10.10 -5.84 -4.18
N GLU A 346 -10.83 -4.76 -4.50
CA GLU A 346 -11.93 -4.73 -5.47
C GLU A 346 -11.51 -5.00 -6.92
N THR A 347 -10.23 -4.82 -7.26
CA THR A 347 -9.75 -5.05 -8.62
C THR A 347 -9.81 -6.55 -8.98
N PRO A 348 -10.54 -6.94 -10.04
CA PRO A 348 -10.70 -8.34 -10.40
C PRO A 348 -9.35 -9.04 -10.65
N ARG A 349 -9.22 -10.28 -10.16
CA ARG A 349 -8.03 -11.14 -10.33
C ARG A 349 -6.73 -10.58 -9.76
N CYS A 350 -6.77 -9.51 -8.97
CA CYS A 350 -5.60 -8.90 -8.34
C CYS A 350 -4.90 -9.90 -7.39
N CYS A 351 -5.63 -10.49 -6.44
CA CYS A 351 -5.10 -11.48 -5.51
C CYS A 351 -4.55 -12.73 -6.23
N SER A 352 -5.35 -13.29 -7.15
CA SER A 352 -4.97 -14.42 -8.03
C SER A 352 -3.63 -14.17 -8.73
N LEU A 353 -3.47 -13.00 -9.36
CA LEU A 353 -2.26 -12.64 -10.08
C LEU A 353 -1.03 -12.48 -9.15
N PHE A 354 -1.23 -11.99 -7.93
CA PHE A 354 -0.13 -11.91 -6.96
C PHE A 354 0.30 -13.30 -6.48
N LEU A 355 -0.65 -14.20 -6.22
CA LEU A 355 -0.38 -15.58 -5.85
C LEU A 355 0.32 -16.34 -6.99
N ASP A 356 -0.14 -16.19 -8.24
CA ASP A 356 0.53 -16.74 -9.42
C ASP A 356 2.00 -16.29 -9.52
N LEU A 357 2.27 -15.00 -9.31
CA LEU A 357 3.62 -14.46 -9.35
C LEU A 357 4.48 -14.92 -8.18
N LEU A 358 3.90 -15.07 -6.98
CA LEU A 358 4.58 -15.65 -5.81
C LEU A 358 5.02 -17.09 -6.08
N GLY A 359 4.14 -17.91 -6.64
CA GLY A 359 4.47 -19.29 -7.03
C GLY A 359 5.56 -19.34 -8.11
N LYS A 360 5.41 -18.53 -9.18
CA LYS A 360 6.36 -18.49 -10.31
C LYS A 360 7.75 -17.99 -9.91
N TYR A 361 7.83 -17.02 -9.02
CA TYR A 361 9.06 -16.33 -8.64
C TYR A 361 9.41 -16.50 -7.17
N SER A 362 9.12 -17.67 -6.59
CA SER A 362 9.32 -17.97 -5.16
C SER A 362 10.73 -17.62 -4.66
N ARG A 363 11.77 -17.76 -5.48
CA ARG A 363 13.17 -17.42 -5.12
C ARG A 363 13.60 -15.98 -5.45
N LYS A 364 12.71 -15.14 -5.99
CA LYS A 364 12.99 -13.72 -6.26
C LYS A 364 12.50 -12.88 -5.09
N GLN A 365 13.28 -12.86 -4.02
CA GLN A 365 12.96 -12.21 -2.75
C GLN A 365 12.45 -10.77 -2.90
N ASP A 366 13.11 -9.95 -3.73
CA ASP A 366 12.72 -8.55 -3.98
C ASP A 366 11.27 -8.41 -4.50
N LEU A 367 10.80 -9.36 -5.30
CA LEU A 367 9.41 -9.43 -5.76
C LEU A 367 8.49 -10.00 -4.67
N VAL A 368 8.89 -11.14 -4.12
CA VAL A 368 8.11 -11.91 -3.13
C VAL A 368 7.73 -11.06 -1.93
N VAL A 369 8.73 -10.40 -1.32
CA VAL A 369 8.56 -9.59 -0.12
C VAL A 369 7.54 -8.46 -0.33
N ARG A 370 7.48 -7.89 -1.53
CA ARG A 370 6.56 -6.78 -1.88
C ARG A 370 5.15 -7.27 -2.14
N LEU A 371 4.99 -8.41 -2.82
CA LEU A 371 3.69 -9.01 -3.05
C LEU A 371 3.07 -9.49 -1.72
N LEU A 372 3.85 -10.11 -0.84
CA LEU A 372 3.42 -10.47 0.51
C LEU A 372 3.07 -9.23 1.34
N PHE A 373 3.88 -8.16 1.25
CA PHE A 373 3.56 -6.89 1.92
C PHE A 373 2.21 -6.35 1.48
N THR A 374 1.96 -6.30 0.16
CA THR A 374 0.70 -5.85 -0.43
C THR A 374 -0.46 -6.72 0.03
N LEU A 375 -0.40 -8.04 -0.15
CA LEU A 375 -1.45 -8.96 0.29
C LEU A 375 -1.71 -8.86 1.81
N GLY A 376 -0.65 -8.74 2.61
CA GLY A 376 -0.75 -8.53 4.05
C GLY A 376 -1.50 -7.25 4.41
N ASN A 377 -1.23 -6.13 3.71
CA ASN A 377 -1.95 -4.87 3.96
C ASN A 377 -3.41 -4.92 3.48
N LEU A 378 -3.67 -5.58 2.34
CA LEU A 378 -5.03 -5.79 1.84
C LEU A 378 -5.87 -6.59 2.86
N THR A 379 -5.36 -7.72 3.31
CA THR A 379 -6.04 -8.60 4.28
C THR A 379 -6.13 -8.00 5.69
N ALA A 380 -5.22 -7.09 6.06
CA ALA A 380 -5.36 -6.33 7.31
C ALA A 380 -6.58 -5.40 7.28
N LYS A 381 -6.88 -4.78 6.13
CA LYS A 381 -7.87 -3.69 6.03
C LYS A 381 -9.20 -4.09 5.38
N CYS A 382 -9.28 -5.25 4.72
CA CYS A 382 -10.45 -5.66 3.92
C CYS A 382 -10.79 -7.13 4.17
N THR A 383 -12.01 -7.39 4.65
CA THR A 383 -12.51 -8.75 4.92
C THR A 383 -12.66 -9.54 3.62
N GLU A 384 -13.15 -8.90 2.55
CA GLU A 384 -13.32 -9.48 1.22
C GLU A 384 -11.97 -9.87 0.60
N ALA A 385 -10.88 -9.18 0.96
CA ALA A 385 -9.55 -9.58 0.53
C ALA A 385 -9.10 -10.89 1.19
N ARG A 386 -9.50 -11.13 2.46
CA ARG A 386 -9.20 -12.40 3.15
C ARG A 386 -9.91 -13.57 2.47
N GLU A 387 -11.18 -13.39 2.14
CA GLU A 387 -11.98 -14.37 1.41
C GLU A 387 -11.37 -14.64 0.02
N ARG A 388 -11.10 -13.60 -0.79
CA ARG A 388 -10.54 -13.76 -2.13
C ARG A 388 -9.18 -14.46 -2.17
N VAL A 389 -8.31 -14.20 -1.19
CA VAL A 389 -7.01 -14.89 -1.10
C VAL A 389 -7.21 -16.38 -0.78
N TYR A 390 -8.19 -16.70 0.07
CA TYR A 390 -8.49 -18.09 0.45
C TYR A 390 -9.25 -18.85 -0.64
N GLU A 391 -10.15 -18.19 -1.36
CA GLU A 391 -10.95 -18.78 -2.45
C GLU A 391 -10.13 -19.05 -3.71
N GLU A 392 -8.95 -18.44 -3.84
CA GLU A 392 -8.05 -18.74 -4.95
C GLU A 392 -7.57 -20.19 -4.89
N GLU A 393 -7.88 -20.96 -5.93
CA GLU A 393 -7.51 -22.38 -6.01
C GLU A 393 -5.99 -22.56 -5.91
N GLY A 394 -5.53 -23.33 -4.92
CA GLY A 394 -4.11 -23.54 -4.63
C GLY A 394 -3.40 -22.32 -4.04
N GLY A 395 -4.11 -21.21 -3.75
CA GLY A 395 -3.53 -19.97 -3.23
C GLY A 395 -2.85 -20.17 -1.86
N ILE A 396 -3.49 -20.89 -0.95
CA ILE A 396 -2.90 -21.24 0.35
C ILE A 396 -1.70 -22.16 0.19
N ASP A 397 -1.75 -23.12 -0.74
CA ASP A 397 -0.63 -24.04 -1.00
C ASP A 397 0.60 -23.27 -1.47
N VAL A 398 0.44 -22.29 -2.37
CA VAL A 398 1.53 -21.40 -2.78
C VAL A 398 2.16 -20.67 -1.59
N LEU A 399 1.35 -20.19 -0.64
CA LEU A 399 1.87 -19.52 0.57
C LEU A 399 2.64 -20.49 1.48
N LEU A 400 2.16 -21.74 1.63
CA LEU A 400 2.83 -22.75 2.45
C LEU A 400 4.12 -23.28 1.81
N ASP A 401 4.12 -23.50 0.49
CA ASP A 401 5.33 -23.84 -0.27
C ASP A 401 6.39 -22.74 -0.13
N LEU A 402 5.96 -21.47 -0.21
CA LEU A 402 6.84 -20.32 -0.01
C LEU A 402 7.38 -20.27 1.44
N PHE A 403 6.54 -20.57 2.42
CA PHE A 403 6.94 -20.64 3.82
C PHE A 403 8.06 -21.69 4.00
N GLN A 404 7.89 -22.90 3.45
CA GLN A 404 8.93 -23.93 3.44
C GLN A 404 10.23 -23.43 2.80
N VAL A 405 10.16 -22.86 1.60
CA VAL A 405 11.34 -22.36 0.85
C VAL A 405 12.15 -21.34 1.65
N TYR A 406 11.52 -20.44 2.40
CA TYR A 406 12.21 -19.42 3.18
C TYR A 406 12.59 -19.88 4.60
N GLN A 407 11.94 -20.92 5.12
CA GLN A 407 12.27 -21.56 6.40
C GLN A 407 13.50 -22.46 6.31
N GLU A 408 13.73 -23.10 5.15
CA GLU A 408 14.90 -23.94 4.89
C GLU A 408 16.21 -23.26 5.30
N THR A 409 17.12 -24.04 5.90
CA THR A 409 18.43 -23.53 6.30
C THR A 409 19.23 -23.16 5.06
N PRO A 410 19.68 -21.90 4.94
CA PRO A 410 20.40 -21.44 3.75
C PRO A 410 21.71 -22.23 3.57
N SER A 411 21.95 -22.68 2.35
CA SER A 411 23.24 -23.26 1.97
C SER A 411 24.31 -22.15 1.94
N PRO A 412 25.59 -22.37 2.29
CA PRO A 412 26.62 -21.35 2.04
C PRO A 412 26.71 -21.11 0.52
N PRO A 413 26.51 -19.88 -0.04
CA PRO A 413 26.67 -18.52 0.50
C PRO A 413 25.37 -17.76 0.88
N GLU A 414 24.20 -18.38 0.85
CA GLU A 414 22.89 -17.75 1.13
C GLU A 414 22.73 -17.27 2.60
N GLN A 415 23.65 -17.65 3.49
CA GLN A 415 23.71 -17.19 4.88
C GLN A 415 23.80 -15.67 4.99
N PHE A 416 24.42 -14.98 4.02
CA PHE A 416 24.50 -13.51 4.00
C PHE A 416 23.12 -12.84 3.81
N HIS A 417 22.11 -13.59 3.37
CA HIS A 417 20.74 -13.11 3.15
C HIS A 417 19.77 -13.57 4.26
N ALA A 418 20.26 -13.97 5.43
CA ALA A 418 19.42 -14.48 6.52
C ALA A 418 18.34 -13.46 6.98
N SER A 419 18.73 -12.20 7.22
CA SER A 419 17.79 -11.12 7.59
C SER A 419 16.74 -10.84 6.50
N GLU A 420 17.18 -10.97 5.26
CA GLU A 420 16.38 -10.77 4.06
C GLU A 420 15.33 -11.88 3.84
N ARG A 421 15.69 -13.13 4.18
CA ARG A 421 14.75 -14.27 4.22
C ARG A 421 13.79 -14.15 5.40
N GLU A 422 14.26 -13.69 6.55
CA GLU A 422 13.42 -13.43 7.71
C GLU A 422 12.35 -12.39 7.41
N ASP A 423 12.67 -11.29 6.70
CA ASP A 423 11.68 -10.28 6.30
C ASP A 423 10.57 -10.87 5.41
N VAL A 424 10.89 -11.83 4.54
CA VAL A 424 9.88 -12.58 3.77
C VAL A 424 8.98 -13.39 4.69
N LEU A 425 9.56 -14.15 5.64
CA LEU A 425 8.80 -14.96 6.58
C LEU A 425 7.89 -14.10 7.47
N VAL A 426 8.38 -12.97 7.98
CA VAL A 426 7.59 -12.02 8.76
C VAL A 426 6.36 -11.58 7.97
N LYS A 427 6.53 -11.17 6.71
CA LYS A 427 5.41 -10.70 5.88
C LYS A 427 4.45 -11.82 5.48
N LEU A 428 4.97 -13.03 5.26
CA LEU A 428 4.17 -14.21 4.97
C LEU A 428 3.30 -14.61 6.16
N ILE A 429 3.92 -14.75 7.34
CA ILE A 429 3.22 -15.11 8.57
C ILE A 429 2.21 -14.02 8.95
N ARG A 430 2.55 -12.74 8.77
CA ARG A 430 1.59 -11.64 8.96
C ARG A 430 0.37 -11.75 8.04
N LEU A 431 0.57 -12.15 6.78
CA LEU A 431 -0.55 -12.43 5.87
C LEU A 431 -1.41 -13.59 6.40
N LEU A 432 -0.80 -14.70 6.83
CA LEU A 432 -1.53 -15.82 7.43
C LEU A 432 -2.28 -15.41 8.70
N ALA A 433 -1.68 -14.59 9.57
CA ALA A 433 -2.31 -14.04 10.76
C ALA A 433 -3.57 -13.23 10.40
N ASN A 434 -3.49 -12.36 9.39
CA ASN A 434 -4.62 -11.55 8.94
C ASN A 434 -5.72 -12.41 8.31
N LEU A 435 -5.37 -13.44 7.53
CA LEU A 435 -6.33 -14.40 7.00
C LEU A 435 -7.05 -15.15 8.12
N ALA A 436 -6.31 -15.55 9.16
CA ALA A 436 -6.83 -16.29 10.30
C ALA A 436 -7.83 -15.51 11.17
N ILE A 437 -8.02 -14.22 10.95
CA ILE A 437 -9.09 -13.44 11.64
C ILE A 437 -10.48 -13.81 11.08
N HIS A 438 -10.57 -14.22 9.82
CA HIS A 438 -11.85 -14.53 9.19
C HIS A 438 -12.36 -15.92 9.65
N PRO A 439 -13.60 -16.07 10.16
CA PRO A 439 -14.07 -17.33 10.75
C PRO A 439 -13.88 -18.57 9.87
N THR A 440 -14.30 -18.52 8.60
CA THR A 440 -14.16 -19.64 7.65
C THR A 440 -12.69 -19.97 7.36
N VAL A 441 -11.89 -18.95 7.05
CA VAL A 441 -10.48 -19.09 6.66
C VAL A 441 -9.65 -19.54 7.87
N GLY A 442 -9.83 -18.91 9.03
CA GLY A 442 -9.17 -19.26 10.28
C GLY A 442 -9.49 -20.67 10.74
N THR A 443 -10.75 -21.12 10.63
CA THR A 443 -11.11 -22.53 10.90
C THR A 443 -10.39 -23.49 9.96
N ALA A 444 -10.31 -23.17 8.66
CA ALA A 444 -9.62 -23.99 7.68
C ALA A 444 -8.10 -24.03 7.92
N LEU A 445 -7.48 -22.88 8.20
CA LEU A 445 -6.05 -22.78 8.52
C LEU A 445 -5.71 -23.49 9.83
N ALA A 446 -6.58 -23.43 10.84
CA ALA A 446 -6.39 -24.13 12.11
C ALA A 446 -6.47 -25.66 11.94
N ALA A 447 -7.21 -26.13 10.94
CA ALA A 447 -7.27 -27.54 10.54
C ALA A 447 -6.16 -27.97 9.57
N ASN A 448 -5.40 -27.03 9.00
CA ASN A 448 -4.32 -27.31 8.06
C ASN A 448 -3.05 -27.74 8.81
N THR A 449 -2.68 -29.01 8.67
CA THR A 449 -1.54 -29.61 9.40
C THR A 449 -0.22 -28.95 9.03
N LEU A 450 0.03 -28.67 7.75
CA LEU A 450 1.27 -28.07 7.28
C LEU A 450 1.43 -26.63 7.79
N CYS A 451 0.37 -25.84 7.72
CA CYS A 451 0.36 -24.47 8.24
C CYS A 451 0.75 -24.42 9.72
N VAL A 452 0.08 -25.24 10.55
CA VAL A 452 0.37 -25.29 12.00
C VAL A 452 1.78 -25.82 12.25
N GLN A 453 2.21 -26.88 11.55
CA GLN A 453 3.56 -27.42 11.71
C GLN A 453 4.65 -26.37 11.42
N LEU A 454 4.54 -25.62 10.32
CA LEU A 454 5.53 -24.60 9.96
C LEU A 454 5.63 -23.49 11.00
N LEU A 455 4.50 -23.05 11.56
CA LEU A 455 4.47 -22.07 12.65
C LEU A 455 5.15 -22.61 13.92
N LEU A 456 4.93 -23.89 14.26
CA LEU A 456 5.56 -24.50 15.43
C LEU A 456 7.06 -24.69 15.24
N GLU A 457 7.50 -25.07 14.03
CA GLU A 457 8.92 -25.15 13.68
C GLU A 457 9.63 -23.78 13.83
N VAL A 458 8.96 -22.66 13.52
CA VAL A 458 9.49 -21.30 13.80
C VAL A 458 9.72 -21.12 15.30
N LEU A 459 8.75 -21.49 16.14
CA LEU A 459 8.86 -21.38 17.60
C LEU A 459 9.91 -22.33 18.20
N GLU A 460 10.18 -23.46 17.55
CA GLU A 460 11.18 -24.44 17.98
C GLU A 460 12.62 -24.04 17.62
N CYS A 461 12.80 -23.49 16.41
CA CYS A 461 14.12 -23.30 15.81
C CYS A 461 14.67 -21.87 15.96
N ARG A 462 13.87 -20.91 16.41
CA ARG A 462 14.27 -19.50 16.54
C ARG A 462 14.28 -19.07 18.00
N CYS A 463 15.16 -18.13 18.33
CA CYS A 463 15.23 -17.52 19.65
C CYS A 463 14.78 -16.05 19.58
N VAL A 464 14.31 -15.52 20.72
CA VAL A 464 13.80 -14.15 20.79
C VAL A 464 14.89 -13.12 20.54
N GLN A 465 16.13 -13.41 20.95
CA GLN A 465 17.24 -12.47 20.83
C GLN A 465 17.57 -12.12 19.38
N ASP A 466 17.40 -13.08 18.46
CA ASP A 466 17.80 -12.94 17.06
C ASP A 466 16.60 -12.70 16.12
N SER A 467 15.41 -13.19 16.46
CA SER A 467 14.23 -13.22 15.57
C SER A 467 12.93 -12.79 16.27
N GLU A 468 12.98 -11.75 17.11
CA GLU A 468 11.84 -11.26 17.89
C GLU A 468 10.59 -11.01 17.04
N GLU A 469 10.70 -10.21 15.96
CA GLU A 469 9.56 -9.85 15.11
C GLU A 469 8.91 -11.09 14.46
N LEU A 470 9.74 -12.04 14.01
CA LEU A 470 9.26 -13.29 13.42
C LEU A 470 8.49 -14.13 14.45
N LEU A 471 9.03 -14.26 15.66
CA LEU A 471 8.36 -15.00 16.74
C LEU A 471 7.06 -14.33 17.17
N VAL A 472 7.02 -13.02 17.31
CA VAL A 472 5.77 -12.28 17.61
C VAL A 472 4.71 -12.57 16.56
N ASN A 473 5.05 -12.50 15.27
CA ASN A 473 4.10 -12.80 14.20
C ASN A 473 3.64 -14.27 14.21
N ALA A 474 4.54 -15.22 14.50
CA ALA A 474 4.20 -16.65 14.58
C ALA A 474 3.24 -16.93 15.75
N VAL A 475 3.51 -16.40 16.94
CA VAL A 475 2.64 -16.57 18.11
C VAL A 475 1.32 -15.85 17.93
N ALA A 476 1.30 -14.65 17.34
CA ALA A 476 0.06 -13.94 17.00
C ALA A 476 -0.79 -14.73 16.00
N THR A 477 -0.16 -15.42 15.04
CA THR A 477 -0.88 -16.32 14.13
C THR A 477 -1.48 -17.50 14.90
N ILE A 478 -0.70 -18.16 15.76
CA ILE A 478 -1.19 -19.25 16.62
C ILE A 478 -2.31 -18.77 17.54
N ASN A 479 -2.25 -17.54 18.06
CA ASN A 479 -3.31 -16.93 18.85
C ASN A 479 -4.62 -16.88 18.04
N ASN A 480 -4.59 -16.30 16.83
CA ASN A 480 -5.77 -16.26 15.95
C ASN A 480 -6.30 -17.67 15.63
N LEU A 481 -5.42 -18.63 15.33
CA LEU A 481 -5.84 -20.01 15.05
C LEU A 481 -6.39 -20.74 16.29
N SER A 482 -5.85 -20.44 17.47
CA SER A 482 -6.28 -21.04 18.75
C SER A 482 -7.66 -20.57 19.20
N PHE A 483 -8.23 -19.53 18.57
CA PHE A 483 -9.63 -19.19 18.77
C PHE A 483 -10.57 -20.29 18.23
N TYR A 484 -10.17 -20.99 17.16
CA TYR A 484 -10.98 -22.02 16.50
C TYR A 484 -10.76 -23.41 17.12
N GLN A 485 -11.51 -23.70 18.18
CA GLN A 485 -11.38 -24.92 19.00
C GLN A 485 -12.22 -26.12 18.51
N GLY A 486 -12.53 -26.20 17.22
CA GLY A 486 -13.26 -27.32 16.61
C GLY A 486 -12.46 -28.64 16.65
N MET A 487 -13.14 -29.78 16.48
CA MET A 487 -12.50 -31.12 16.53
C MET A 487 -11.47 -31.36 15.42
N SER A 488 -11.57 -30.65 14.30
CA SER A 488 -10.61 -30.69 13.20
C SER A 488 -9.38 -29.81 13.43
N SER A 489 -9.38 -28.97 14.48
CA SER A 489 -8.29 -28.03 14.75
C SER A 489 -7.02 -28.77 15.18
N VAL A 490 -5.97 -28.63 14.38
CA VAL A 490 -4.63 -29.16 14.67
C VAL A 490 -4.02 -28.39 15.84
N VAL A 491 -4.29 -27.09 15.97
CA VAL A 491 -3.87 -26.27 17.13
C VAL A 491 -4.45 -26.85 18.43
N ARG A 492 -5.74 -27.20 18.43
CA ARG A 492 -6.37 -27.88 19.58
C ARG A 492 -5.74 -29.25 19.85
N ALA A 493 -5.50 -30.05 18.81
CA ALA A 493 -4.91 -31.38 18.95
C ALA A 493 -3.48 -31.32 19.52
N GLN A 494 -2.70 -30.28 19.18
CA GLN A 494 -1.33 -30.08 19.63
C GLN A 494 -1.18 -29.21 20.89
N HIS A 495 -2.26 -28.96 21.64
CA HIS A 495 -2.26 -28.06 22.80
C HIS A 495 -1.13 -28.33 23.82
N THR A 496 -0.76 -29.59 24.05
CA THR A 496 0.35 -29.95 24.94
C THR A 496 1.69 -29.41 24.44
N HIS A 497 2.01 -29.64 23.17
CA HIS A 497 3.26 -29.19 22.55
C HIS A 497 3.33 -27.67 22.48
N ILE A 498 2.22 -27.04 22.07
CA ILE A 498 2.09 -25.57 22.06
C ILE A 498 2.34 -25.01 23.46
N SER A 499 1.73 -25.60 24.51
CA SER A 499 1.91 -25.13 25.89
C SER A 499 3.37 -25.18 26.35
N GLN A 500 4.14 -26.19 25.93
CA GLN A 500 5.58 -26.29 26.22
C GLN A 500 6.40 -25.20 25.53
N LEU A 501 6.05 -24.84 24.29
CA LEU A 501 6.70 -23.75 23.56
C LEU A 501 6.36 -22.39 24.20
N LEU A 502 5.08 -22.15 24.50
CA LEU A 502 4.62 -20.91 25.14
C LEU A 502 5.27 -20.68 26.51
N LEU A 503 5.47 -21.73 27.31
CA LEU A 503 6.18 -21.64 28.59
C LEU A 503 7.58 -21.02 28.42
N LYS A 504 8.31 -21.39 27.36
CA LYS A 504 9.63 -20.80 27.07
C LYS A 504 9.51 -19.32 26.71
N LEU A 505 8.47 -18.95 25.96
CA LEU A 505 8.23 -17.59 25.49
C LEU A 505 7.78 -16.65 26.62
N LEU A 506 7.05 -17.14 27.63
CA LEU A 506 6.69 -16.36 28.81
C LEU A 506 7.91 -15.92 29.65
N LEU A 507 9.03 -16.61 29.53
CA LEU A 507 10.29 -16.29 30.21
C LEU A 507 11.17 -15.32 29.40
N SER A 508 10.66 -14.82 28.28
CA SER A 508 11.34 -13.86 27.42
C SER A 508 11.47 -12.48 28.07
N SER A 509 12.48 -11.72 27.66
CA SER A 509 12.61 -10.29 28.00
C SER A 509 11.71 -9.38 27.15
N SER A 510 11.12 -9.90 26.06
CA SER A 510 10.22 -9.15 25.18
C SER A 510 8.78 -9.22 25.69
N MET A 511 8.24 -8.07 26.10
CA MET A 511 6.84 -7.97 26.53
C MET A 511 5.84 -8.23 25.39
N ASP A 512 6.21 -7.97 24.13
CA ASP A 512 5.34 -8.27 22.99
C ASP A 512 5.21 -9.79 22.80
N VAL A 513 6.32 -10.54 22.92
CA VAL A 513 6.30 -12.03 22.91
C VAL A 513 5.51 -12.59 24.09
N VAL A 514 5.73 -12.04 25.30
CA VAL A 514 5.01 -12.47 26.51
C VAL A 514 3.51 -12.20 26.38
N LEU A 515 3.12 -11.03 25.86
CA LEU A 515 1.73 -10.68 25.61
C LEU A 515 1.06 -11.68 24.66
N GLU A 516 1.67 -11.94 23.51
CA GLU A 516 1.10 -12.88 22.53
C GLU A 516 1.03 -14.31 23.11
N ALA A 517 2.07 -14.77 23.83
CA ALA A 517 2.04 -16.08 24.46
C ALA A 517 0.92 -16.21 25.52
N THR A 518 0.70 -15.14 26.29
CA THR A 518 -0.39 -15.07 27.28
C THR A 518 -1.76 -15.13 26.60
N ARG A 519 -1.93 -14.48 25.45
CA ARG A 519 -3.17 -14.56 24.66
C ARG A 519 -3.47 -15.97 24.18
N VAL A 520 -2.46 -16.71 23.69
CA VAL A 520 -2.63 -18.11 23.31
C VAL A 520 -3.03 -18.96 24.53
N PHE A 521 -2.41 -18.77 25.70
CA PHE A 521 -2.86 -19.45 26.92
C PHE A 521 -4.30 -19.06 27.31
N GLY A 522 -4.71 -17.81 27.08
CA GLY A 522 -6.09 -17.37 27.29
C GLY A 522 -7.09 -18.20 26.49
N ASN A 523 -6.81 -18.46 25.22
CA ASN A 523 -7.66 -19.31 24.39
C ASN A 523 -7.57 -20.79 24.76
N LEU A 524 -6.36 -21.32 24.95
CA LEU A 524 -6.14 -22.75 25.19
C LEU A 524 -6.54 -23.21 26.59
N SER A 525 -6.57 -22.32 27.59
CA SER A 525 -6.97 -22.64 28.98
C SER A 525 -8.44 -23.03 29.14
N GLN A 526 -9.26 -22.94 28.08
CA GLN A 526 -10.57 -23.58 28.03
C GLN A 526 -10.45 -25.12 28.08
N ILE A 527 -9.32 -25.68 27.61
CA ILE A 527 -9.00 -27.10 27.65
C ILE A 527 -8.52 -27.46 29.06
N LYS A 528 -9.14 -28.48 29.67
CA LYS A 528 -8.80 -28.94 31.03
C LYS A 528 -7.31 -29.30 31.18
N ASP A 529 -6.76 -30.01 30.22
CA ASP A 529 -5.36 -30.45 30.24
C ASP A 529 -4.39 -29.25 30.20
N VAL A 530 -4.76 -28.16 29.52
CA VAL A 530 -3.97 -26.92 29.50
C VAL A 530 -4.05 -26.20 30.84
N ARG A 531 -5.22 -26.15 31.49
CA ARG A 531 -5.30 -25.63 32.87
C ARG A 531 -4.43 -26.42 33.83
N HIS A 532 -4.47 -27.76 33.74
CA HIS A 532 -3.63 -28.62 34.54
C HIS A 532 -2.15 -28.34 34.28
N PHE A 533 -1.74 -28.20 33.01
CA PHE A 533 -0.38 -27.83 32.64
C PHE A 533 0.04 -26.48 33.25
N ILE A 534 -0.81 -25.46 33.15
CA ILE A 534 -0.55 -24.12 33.70
C ILE A 534 -0.25 -24.23 35.20
N MET A 535 -1.13 -24.87 35.96
CA MET A 535 -0.99 -25.02 37.42
C MET A 535 0.20 -25.91 37.81
N GLN A 536 0.43 -27.00 37.07
CA GLN A 536 1.54 -27.91 37.33
C GLN A 536 2.91 -27.25 37.12
N HIS A 537 3.02 -26.38 36.11
CA HIS A 537 4.25 -25.69 35.76
C HIS A 537 4.40 -24.29 36.39
N LYS A 538 3.50 -23.93 37.32
CA LYS A 538 3.50 -22.63 38.01
C LYS A 538 3.37 -21.42 37.08
N VAL A 539 2.73 -21.60 35.93
CA VAL A 539 2.52 -20.52 34.94
C VAL A 539 1.57 -19.47 35.50
N GLU A 540 0.63 -19.87 36.37
CA GLU A 540 -0.28 -18.97 37.07
C GLU A 540 0.45 -17.87 37.84
N GLN A 541 1.60 -18.17 38.46
CA GLN A 541 2.38 -17.18 39.21
C GLN A 541 2.85 -16.05 38.29
N TYR A 542 3.35 -16.40 37.10
CA TYR A 542 3.73 -15.44 36.07
C TYR A 542 2.54 -14.62 35.59
N VAL A 543 1.41 -15.27 35.31
CA VAL A 543 0.18 -14.61 34.87
C VAL A 543 -0.34 -13.63 35.92
N VAL A 544 -0.28 -13.98 37.20
CA VAL A 544 -0.64 -13.11 38.32
C VAL A 544 0.33 -11.92 38.41
N THR A 545 1.64 -12.10 38.18
CA THR A 545 2.60 -10.99 38.06
C THR A 545 2.29 -10.05 36.89
N LEU A 546 1.75 -10.55 35.77
CA LEU A 546 1.40 -9.70 34.63
C LEU A 546 0.30 -8.67 34.94
N LEU A 547 -0.52 -8.89 35.97
CA LEU A 547 -1.51 -7.91 36.43
C LEU A 547 -0.88 -6.62 36.99
N ASP A 548 0.40 -6.65 37.39
CA ASP A 548 1.13 -5.45 37.85
C ASP A 548 1.56 -4.54 36.68
N SER A 549 1.34 -4.98 35.43
CA SER A 549 1.67 -4.23 34.23
C SER A 549 0.90 -2.91 34.17
N LYS A 550 1.56 -1.86 33.67
CA LYS A 550 0.91 -0.57 33.36
C LYS A 550 0.26 -0.53 31.98
N THR A 551 0.21 -1.68 31.29
CA THR A 551 -0.38 -1.80 29.95
C THR A 551 -1.69 -2.59 30.02
N PRO A 552 -2.85 -1.97 29.72
CA PRO A 552 -4.16 -2.62 29.79
C PRO A 552 -4.25 -3.93 29.00
N ASP A 553 -3.67 -3.98 27.80
CA ASP A 553 -3.68 -5.19 26.95
C ASP A 553 -3.01 -6.41 27.62
N VAL A 554 -1.96 -6.18 28.43
CA VAL A 554 -1.26 -7.24 29.18
C VAL A 554 -2.15 -7.73 30.31
N CYS A 555 -2.74 -6.83 31.08
CA CYS A 555 -3.66 -7.17 32.15
C CYS A 555 -4.91 -7.90 31.63
N PHE A 556 -5.48 -7.45 30.50
CA PHE A 556 -6.60 -8.10 29.85
C PHE A 556 -6.28 -9.53 29.43
N SER A 557 -5.12 -9.74 28.83
CA SER A 557 -4.67 -11.08 28.41
C SER A 557 -4.44 -11.99 29.62
N ALA A 558 -3.84 -11.46 30.70
CA ALA A 558 -3.65 -12.19 31.94
C ALA A 558 -4.99 -12.57 32.61
N CYS A 559 -5.93 -11.63 32.71
CA CYS A 559 -7.29 -11.87 33.19
C CYS A 559 -8.01 -12.94 32.36
N GLY A 560 -7.81 -12.96 31.04
CA GLY A 560 -8.36 -14.01 30.16
C GLY A 560 -7.86 -15.42 30.46
N VAL A 561 -6.63 -15.57 31.00
CA VAL A 561 -6.15 -16.86 31.53
C VAL A 561 -6.79 -17.14 32.89
N LEU A 562 -6.77 -16.16 33.80
CA LEU A 562 -7.24 -16.31 35.18
C LEU A 562 -8.74 -16.61 35.28
N ILE A 563 -9.57 -16.04 34.41
CA ILE A 563 -11.02 -16.33 34.36
C ILE A 563 -11.26 -17.82 34.05
N ASN A 564 -10.47 -18.41 33.13
CA ASN A 564 -10.59 -19.83 32.78
C ASN A 564 -10.02 -20.74 33.87
N LEU A 565 -8.91 -20.34 34.51
CA LEU A 565 -8.36 -21.09 35.65
C LEU A 565 -9.31 -21.09 36.85
N SER A 566 -9.86 -19.92 37.19
CA SER A 566 -10.78 -19.75 38.33
C SER A 566 -12.16 -20.37 38.09
N ALA A 567 -12.54 -20.64 36.85
CA ALA A 567 -13.74 -21.43 36.58
C ALA A 567 -13.65 -22.85 37.18
N ASP A 568 -12.44 -23.40 37.31
CA ASP A 568 -12.17 -24.71 37.88
C ASP A 568 -12.07 -24.65 39.43
N PRO A 569 -12.95 -25.33 40.18
CA PRO A 569 -12.95 -25.29 41.64
C PRO A 569 -11.60 -25.68 42.27
N ASP A 570 -10.92 -26.65 41.67
CA ASP A 570 -9.66 -27.19 42.18
C ASP A 570 -8.53 -26.14 42.18
N ASN A 571 -8.63 -25.13 41.31
CA ASN A 571 -7.59 -24.10 41.15
C ASN A 571 -7.81 -22.88 42.06
N ARG A 572 -9.05 -22.57 42.44
CA ARG A 572 -9.40 -21.31 43.13
C ARG A 572 -8.68 -21.13 44.46
N ALA A 573 -8.50 -22.20 45.24
CA ALA A 573 -7.76 -22.14 46.50
C ALA A 573 -6.29 -21.74 46.28
N MET A 574 -5.64 -22.29 45.25
CA MET A 574 -4.26 -21.95 44.89
C MET A 574 -4.16 -20.51 44.36
N LEU A 575 -5.09 -20.09 43.50
CA LEU A 575 -5.12 -18.71 43.00
C LEU A 575 -5.29 -17.68 44.12
N ARG A 576 -6.15 -17.96 45.12
CA ARG A 576 -6.29 -17.13 46.31
C ARG A 576 -4.99 -17.08 47.12
N ALA A 577 -4.30 -18.20 47.29
CA ALA A 577 -3.03 -18.26 48.02
C ALA A 577 -1.90 -17.47 47.32
N GLU A 578 -1.94 -17.34 46.00
CA GLU A 578 -0.99 -16.54 45.20
C GLU A 578 -1.30 -15.02 45.22
N GLY A 579 -2.34 -14.59 45.96
CA GLY A 579 -2.71 -13.17 46.06
C GLY A 579 -3.45 -12.63 44.83
N THR A 580 -3.99 -13.51 43.98
CA THR A 580 -4.71 -13.13 42.75
C THR A 580 -5.84 -12.12 43.01
N VAL A 581 -6.55 -12.27 44.13
CA VAL A 581 -7.68 -11.41 44.50
C VAL A 581 -7.25 -9.95 44.66
N GLN A 582 -6.22 -9.67 45.46
CA GLN A 582 -5.74 -8.30 45.65
C GLN A 582 -5.28 -7.69 44.32
N LYS A 583 -4.53 -8.46 43.51
CA LYS A 583 -4.05 -7.96 42.22
C LYS A 583 -5.16 -7.64 41.24
N LEU A 584 -6.24 -8.41 41.24
CA LEU A 584 -7.43 -8.12 40.44
C LEU A 584 -8.15 -6.85 40.94
N ILE A 585 -8.23 -6.64 42.25
CA ILE A 585 -8.79 -5.40 42.83
C ILE A 585 -7.94 -4.19 42.43
N ASP A 586 -6.61 -4.32 42.51
CA ASP A 586 -5.68 -3.27 42.09
C ASP A 586 -5.81 -2.98 40.59
N CYS A 587 -5.94 -4.02 39.76
CA CYS A 587 -6.17 -3.88 38.32
C CYS A 587 -7.50 -3.17 38.02
N LEU A 588 -8.58 -3.53 38.74
CA LEU A 588 -9.88 -2.86 38.61
C LEU A 588 -9.78 -1.37 38.96
N ARG A 589 -9.03 -1.03 40.02
CA ARG A 589 -8.81 0.36 40.43
C ARG A 589 -7.98 1.14 39.41
N ASP A 590 -6.90 0.53 38.91
CA ASP A 590 -5.94 1.19 38.02
C ASP A 590 -6.52 1.47 36.63
N PHE A 591 -7.39 0.59 36.12
CA PHE A 591 -7.85 0.65 34.72
C PHE A 591 -9.36 0.73 34.53
N GLY A 592 -10.17 0.43 35.55
CA GLY A 592 -11.62 0.25 35.40
C GLY A 592 -12.31 1.42 34.70
N PRO A 593 -12.15 2.67 35.16
CA PRO A 593 -12.78 3.84 34.56
C PRO A 593 -12.32 4.15 33.12
N GLN A 594 -11.17 3.61 32.69
CA GLN A 594 -10.63 3.81 31.35
C GLN A 594 -10.92 2.64 30.41
N ASP A 595 -11.12 1.44 30.95
CA ASP A 595 -11.33 0.19 30.20
C ASP A 595 -12.37 -0.71 30.88
N TRP A 596 -13.64 -0.47 30.53
CA TRP A 596 -14.77 -1.23 31.06
C TRP A 596 -14.82 -2.68 30.60
N HIS A 597 -14.17 -3.04 29.48
CA HIS A 597 -14.05 -4.44 29.06
C HIS A 597 -13.13 -5.19 30.03
N LEU A 598 -11.95 -4.62 30.31
CA LEU A 598 -11.04 -5.18 31.31
C LEU A 598 -11.73 -5.28 32.67
N ALA A 599 -12.42 -4.23 33.10
CA ALA A 599 -13.17 -4.21 34.35
C ALA A 599 -14.18 -5.37 34.45
N ALA A 600 -14.91 -5.64 33.37
CA ALA A 600 -15.89 -6.73 33.31
C ALA A 600 -15.22 -8.10 33.50
N VAL A 601 -14.11 -8.38 32.79
CA VAL A 601 -13.37 -9.65 32.91
C VAL A 601 -12.75 -9.80 34.32
N VAL A 602 -12.24 -8.71 34.89
CA VAL A 602 -11.73 -8.68 36.26
C VAL A 602 -12.84 -9.03 37.26
N CYS A 603 -14.00 -8.39 37.18
CA CYS A 603 -15.14 -8.70 38.04
C CYS A 603 -15.64 -10.13 37.85
N GLN A 604 -15.64 -10.65 36.62
CA GLN A 604 -16.02 -12.04 36.36
C GLN A 604 -15.04 -13.04 36.98
N THR A 605 -13.75 -12.70 36.99
CA THR A 605 -12.71 -13.52 37.63
C THR A 605 -12.83 -13.45 39.15
N LEU A 606 -13.08 -12.26 39.72
CA LEU A 606 -13.33 -12.06 41.15
C LEU A 606 -14.59 -12.83 41.61
N TRP A 607 -15.64 -12.84 40.79
CA TRP A 607 -16.84 -13.66 41.02
C TRP A 607 -16.49 -15.15 41.12
N ASN A 608 -15.70 -15.68 40.18
CA ASN A 608 -15.30 -17.08 40.23
C ASN A 608 -14.51 -17.40 41.52
N CYS A 609 -13.65 -16.48 41.96
CA CYS A 609 -12.88 -16.61 43.19
C CYS A 609 -13.73 -16.56 44.48
N SER A 610 -14.90 -15.91 44.45
CA SER A 610 -15.79 -15.82 45.62
C SER A 610 -16.73 -17.02 45.78
N LEU A 611 -16.76 -17.95 44.83
CA LEU A 611 -17.70 -19.10 44.87
C LEU A 611 -17.38 -20.11 45.99
N ASP A 612 -16.14 -20.17 46.48
CA ASP A 612 -15.69 -21.15 47.48
C ASP A 612 -15.32 -20.49 48.82
N GLY A 613 -16.12 -19.50 49.24
CA GLY A 613 -16.05 -18.82 50.54
C GLY A 613 -15.66 -17.35 50.45
N GLU A 614 -15.52 -16.71 51.62
CA GLU A 614 -15.25 -15.28 51.75
C GLU A 614 -14.05 -14.82 50.91
N LEU A 615 -14.26 -13.75 50.16
CA LEU A 615 -13.24 -13.11 49.35
C LEU A 615 -12.37 -12.22 50.25
N GLN A 616 -11.05 -12.34 50.10
CA GLN A 616 -10.12 -11.39 50.75
C GLN A 616 -10.40 -9.98 50.22
N HIS A 617 -10.29 -8.96 51.08
CA HIS A 617 -10.48 -7.55 50.69
C HIS A 617 -11.89 -7.21 50.15
N ALA A 618 -12.92 -7.93 50.64
CA ALA A 618 -14.31 -7.72 50.21
C ALA A 618 -14.83 -6.29 50.43
N GLU A 619 -14.47 -5.64 51.54
CA GLU A 619 -14.88 -4.26 51.84
C GLU A 619 -14.35 -3.26 50.78
N GLU A 620 -13.05 -3.35 50.48
CA GLU A 620 -12.36 -2.53 49.47
C GLU A 620 -12.97 -2.74 48.07
N LEU A 621 -13.26 -3.99 47.71
CA LEU A 621 -13.93 -4.32 46.47
C LEU A 621 -15.35 -3.74 46.42
N LEU A 622 -16.12 -3.83 47.51
CA LEU A 622 -17.47 -3.28 47.61
C LEU A 622 -17.46 -1.76 47.42
N GLU A 623 -16.51 -1.04 48.02
CA GLU A 623 -16.35 0.40 47.82
C GLU A 623 -16.14 0.76 46.35
N ILE A 624 -15.26 0.03 45.65
CA ILE A 624 -14.99 0.24 44.22
C ILE A 624 -16.26 -0.06 43.39
N LEU A 625 -16.95 -1.18 43.67
CA LEU A 625 -18.16 -1.56 42.93
C LEU A 625 -19.29 -0.53 43.15
N TRP A 626 -19.44 0.01 44.36
CA TRP A 626 -20.40 1.09 44.62
C TRP A 626 -20.09 2.33 43.78
N LEU A 627 -18.82 2.73 43.73
CA LEU A 627 -18.40 3.88 42.94
C LEU A 627 -18.61 3.66 41.43
N TYR A 628 -18.24 2.48 40.93
CA TYR A 628 -18.22 2.21 39.48
C TYR A 628 -19.56 1.80 38.91
N THR A 629 -20.51 1.36 39.74
CA THR A 629 -21.90 1.09 39.31
C THR A 629 -22.77 2.35 39.32
N ASP A 630 -22.33 3.45 39.95
CA ASP A 630 -23.02 4.73 39.89
C ASP A 630 -22.56 5.56 38.69
N ARG A 631 -23.42 5.62 37.65
CA ARG A 631 -23.17 6.44 36.46
C ARG A 631 -22.87 7.91 36.80
N GLY A 632 -23.48 8.45 37.85
CA GLY A 632 -23.31 9.84 38.28
C GLY A 632 -21.95 10.13 38.93
N ALA A 633 -21.27 9.09 39.42
CA ALA A 633 -19.96 9.20 40.05
C ALA A 633 -18.80 9.07 39.05
N LEU A 634 -19.07 8.60 37.82
CA LEU A 634 -18.06 8.37 36.80
C LEU A 634 -17.71 9.63 35.99
N GLN A 635 -16.44 9.75 35.66
CA GLN A 635 -15.93 10.79 34.76
C GLN A 635 -15.86 10.26 33.34
N TRP A 636 -16.66 10.82 32.44
CA TRP A 636 -16.72 10.41 31.04
C TRP A 636 -15.79 11.24 30.15
N PRO A 637 -15.24 10.65 29.07
CA PRO A 637 -14.46 11.38 28.08
C PRO A 637 -15.25 12.54 27.48
N SER A 638 -14.54 13.62 27.13
CA SER A 638 -15.14 14.77 26.45
C SER A 638 -15.43 14.51 24.97
N ASP A 639 -14.72 13.57 24.35
CA ASP A 639 -14.98 13.14 22.98
C ASP A 639 -16.22 12.27 22.92
N ASP A 640 -17.22 12.70 22.13
CA ASP A 640 -18.54 12.06 22.08
C ASP A 640 -18.47 10.63 21.50
N GLY A 641 -17.59 10.38 20.54
CA GLY A 641 -17.41 9.06 19.94
C GLY A 641 -16.79 8.07 20.93
N VAL A 642 -15.71 8.48 21.61
CA VAL A 642 -15.07 7.66 22.65
C VAL A 642 -16.02 7.42 23.83
N ARG A 643 -16.77 8.45 24.22
CA ARG A 643 -17.75 8.36 25.30
C ARG A 643 -18.85 7.35 24.99
N GLN A 644 -19.46 7.40 23.80
CA GLN A 644 -20.52 6.46 23.42
C GLN A 644 -20.04 5.00 23.50
N VAL A 645 -18.82 4.73 23.02
CA VAL A 645 -18.22 3.39 23.10
C VAL A 645 -18.02 3.00 24.57
N GLN A 646 -17.40 3.84 25.38
CA GLN A 646 -17.18 3.52 26.80
C GLN A 646 -18.47 3.35 27.59
N GLU A 647 -19.50 4.17 27.36
CA GLU A 647 -20.82 4.03 27.98
C GLU A 647 -21.46 2.70 27.60
N ALA A 648 -21.40 2.29 26.34
CA ALA A 648 -21.91 1.00 25.89
C ALA A 648 -21.17 -0.17 26.54
N CYS A 649 -19.84 -0.09 26.66
CA CYS A 649 -19.04 -1.12 27.32
C CYS A 649 -19.38 -1.23 28.81
N TRP A 650 -19.53 -0.07 29.46
CA TRP A 650 -19.91 0.00 30.87
C TRP A 650 -21.29 -0.63 31.09
N GLU A 651 -22.29 -0.25 30.31
CA GLU A 651 -23.67 -0.68 30.48
C GLU A 651 -23.87 -2.16 30.11
N LEU A 652 -23.28 -2.62 29.00
CA LEU A 652 -23.54 -3.95 28.46
C LEU A 652 -22.63 -5.04 29.02
N LEU A 653 -21.39 -4.70 29.40
CA LEU A 653 -20.39 -5.69 29.79
C LEU A 653 -20.06 -5.61 31.28
N PHE A 654 -19.73 -4.43 31.78
CA PHE A 654 -19.26 -4.27 33.17
C PHE A 654 -20.41 -4.31 34.17
N LEU A 655 -21.42 -3.44 34.00
CA LEU A 655 -22.48 -3.21 34.97
C LEU A 655 -23.21 -4.50 35.39
N PRO A 656 -23.62 -5.41 34.46
CA PRO A 656 -24.34 -6.63 34.84
C PRO A 656 -23.50 -7.57 35.72
N VAL A 657 -22.19 -7.67 35.45
CA VAL A 657 -21.27 -8.53 36.20
C VAL A 657 -20.92 -7.90 37.55
N ALA A 658 -20.67 -6.59 37.56
CA ALA A 658 -20.35 -5.82 38.75
C ALA A 658 -21.51 -5.81 39.76
N GLU A 659 -22.75 -5.62 39.31
CA GLU A 659 -23.92 -5.65 40.18
C GLU A 659 -24.14 -7.04 40.77
N LYS A 660 -23.96 -8.09 39.96
CA LYS A 660 -24.09 -9.48 40.43
C LYS A 660 -23.04 -9.78 41.50
N LEU A 661 -21.79 -9.39 41.26
CA LEU A 661 -20.70 -9.52 42.23
C LEU A 661 -20.95 -8.71 43.51
N ARG A 662 -21.49 -7.49 43.40
CA ARG A 662 -21.88 -6.72 44.58
C ARG A 662 -22.99 -7.42 45.37
N GLN A 663 -23.98 -7.99 44.68
CA GLN A 663 -25.11 -8.68 45.32
C GLN A 663 -24.70 -9.97 46.04
N SER A 664 -23.67 -10.70 45.57
CA SER A 664 -23.23 -11.92 46.28
C SER A 664 -22.75 -11.66 47.70
N PHE A 665 -22.14 -10.49 47.95
CA PHE A 665 -21.67 -10.14 49.30
C PHE A 665 -22.80 -9.73 50.24
N HIS A 666 -23.97 -9.36 49.73
CA HIS A 666 -25.14 -9.02 50.56
C HIS A 666 -25.97 -10.24 50.99
N ILE A 667 -25.80 -11.39 50.33
CA ILE A 667 -26.59 -12.60 50.61
C ILE A 667 -26.03 -13.34 51.84
N GLU A 668 -24.73 -13.21 52.16
CA GLU A 668 -24.13 -13.89 53.31
C GLU A 668 -24.59 -13.30 54.67
N ASP A 669 -24.91 -11.99 54.73
CA ASP A 669 -25.35 -11.31 55.96
C ASP A 669 -26.79 -11.66 56.41
N THR A 670 -27.61 -12.31 55.58
CA THR A 670 -29.01 -12.62 55.92
C THR A 670 -29.24 -14.03 56.46
N THR A 671 -28.21 -14.86 56.60
CA THR A 671 -28.33 -16.23 57.16
C THR A 671 -27.98 -16.35 58.64
N VAL A 672 -27.54 -15.27 59.29
CA VAL A 672 -27.30 -15.22 60.73
C VAL A 672 -28.18 -14.13 61.33
N ILE A 673 -29.40 -14.48 61.73
CA ILE A 673 -30.18 -13.96 62.89
C ILE A 673 -31.56 -14.62 62.84
N ILE A 674 -31.74 -15.67 63.63
CA ILE A 674 -33.03 -16.00 64.26
C ILE A 674 -32.72 -16.49 65.68
N PRO A 675 -33.18 -15.78 66.74
CA PRO A 675 -33.55 -16.41 67.99
C PRO A 675 -34.99 -16.93 67.93
#